data_AF-A0A4U0NJV2-F1
#
_entry.id   AF-A0A4U0NJV2-F1
#
_cell.length_a   1.000
_cell.length_b   1.000
_cell.length_c   1.000
_cell.angle_alpha   90.00
_cell.angle_beta   90.00
_cell.angle_gamma   90.00
#
_symmetry.space_group_name_H-M   'P 1'
#
loop_
_entity.id
_entity.type
_entity.pdbx_description
1 polymer ?
#
loop_
_entity_poly.entity_id
_entity_poly.type
_entity_poly.pdbx_seq_one_letter_code
_entity_poly.pdbx_strand_id
1 'polypeptide(L)'
;MGRRYEVDGYTVELDDDLRVVYRNPRGKRLQQVPDWLADSRSARRLYRLRRALKEHRGQARVLAESWAGAGTRVPMALAESDIVWREALDDAGVEPVADPPAPDAEETTLVARTYVHPDDHTMTLLLNTPFARHWDVLLASREEWALTDTFATGIRAPADTGGTENTENTENTGDSELPFPERLMAAHPGQEQEALEAAYAFGWSLWGSPSLYKSLLDNDVEDLAATAPRFLPAFLDELADLCLKEGGKHKQYATGYFTRARNAEREQHAKPDEHWLDARYATFADHGALASGAVRARAKELAPRGATVSPDQLQRFRDVLVRRVHTPHDLYPGMAADLRKVARAAGANPEAEVAALLEGIVPTIGLCAGDTDKFWVDALKGKALELLVERRPETVHDVLRLLPDDANSAEEWLSLLQRSGALAQLTGERPGLPDGEAARLLRNWLASEPTSRVRSDELYDLAVRLAPRLAADAVPVRLPCPEPDRMRALIPLDLADELLEHGVALADPPPGLGGAGIANMLVHRRPQLTRLLADPRFARELRNALDAELELVGLPDAGISYHRHYRPHRATEHNSWQSTPGICRTPLGREALHAWLDRQRARLRAGLDLNGLVRVLAPFVHVGGVVDELLKDEAAAREFAAVDVAALVLADLPIQADRPAVEALMATMRPKDLIGTRPMPDLRTRIDETLPDLSEPQAAEAWKVLQTGVNCQEGLRRLVARLSG
;
A
#
# COMPACT_ATOMS: atom_id res chain seq x y z
N MET A 1 33.17 32.92 -37.41
CA MET A 1 33.01 34.24 -36.76
C MET A 1 31.53 34.58 -36.76
N GLY A 2 30.84 34.38 -35.64
CA GLY A 2 29.40 34.61 -35.52
C GLY A 2 29.03 36.07 -35.77
N ARG A 3 27.85 36.28 -36.37
CA ARG A 3 27.35 37.62 -36.71
C ARG A 3 27.01 38.39 -35.43
N ARG A 4 27.46 39.65 -35.38
CA ARG A 4 27.33 40.54 -34.22
C ARG A 4 26.22 41.56 -34.45
N TYR A 5 25.29 41.66 -33.51
CA TYR A 5 24.19 42.62 -33.56
C TYR A 5 24.41 43.73 -32.56
N GLU A 6 24.23 44.99 -32.97
CA GLU A 6 24.31 46.16 -32.10
C GLU A 6 22.92 46.58 -31.61
N VAL A 7 22.80 46.85 -30.31
CA VAL A 7 21.59 47.33 -29.63
C VAL A 7 22.03 48.40 -28.62
N ASP A 8 21.70 49.67 -28.90
CA ASP A 8 22.04 50.82 -28.04
C ASP A 8 23.53 50.89 -27.62
N GLY A 9 24.43 50.58 -28.56
CA GLY A 9 25.89 50.55 -28.35
C GLY A 9 26.41 49.28 -27.66
N TYR A 10 25.53 48.41 -27.15
CA TYR A 10 25.88 47.06 -26.71
C TYR A 10 25.85 46.11 -27.89
N THR A 11 26.49 44.96 -27.77
CA THR A 11 26.42 43.94 -28.81
C THR A 11 26.07 42.57 -28.28
N VAL A 12 25.24 41.86 -29.03
CA VAL A 12 24.86 40.48 -28.78
C VAL A 12 25.35 39.63 -29.96
N GLU A 13 26.05 38.53 -29.67
CA GLU A 13 26.60 37.62 -30.67
C GLU A 13 26.43 36.16 -30.22
N LEU A 14 26.46 35.23 -31.17
CA LEU A 14 26.53 33.79 -30.91
C LEU A 14 27.99 33.34 -31.11
N ASP A 15 28.60 32.74 -30.09
CA ASP A 15 29.95 32.20 -30.21
C ASP A 15 29.96 30.82 -30.89
N ASP A 16 31.15 30.29 -31.15
CA ASP A 16 31.32 29.00 -31.84
C ASP A 16 30.78 27.80 -31.03
N ASP A 17 30.64 27.96 -29.71
CA ASP A 17 29.98 27.00 -28.79
C ASP A 17 28.44 27.15 -28.76
N LEU A 18 27.87 27.97 -29.65
CA LEU A 18 26.46 28.35 -29.66
C LEU A 18 25.99 28.99 -28.34
N ARG A 19 26.84 29.79 -27.68
CA ARG A 19 26.48 30.58 -26.50
C ARG A 19 26.22 32.02 -26.91
N VAL A 20 25.13 32.58 -26.39
CA VAL A 20 24.81 34.00 -26.59
C VAL A 20 25.68 34.83 -25.67
N VAL A 21 26.49 35.71 -26.25
CA VAL A 21 27.45 36.56 -25.54
C VAL A 21 27.04 38.03 -25.68
N TYR A 22 26.93 38.72 -24.56
CA TYR A 22 26.62 40.13 -24.49
C TYR A 22 27.88 40.93 -24.19
N ARG A 23 28.14 41.99 -24.94
CA ARG A 23 29.27 42.90 -24.73
C ARG A 23 28.82 44.35 -24.61
N ASN A 24 29.53 45.11 -23.79
CA ASN A 24 29.32 46.54 -23.67
C ASN A 24 29.91 47.33 -24.86
N PRO A 25 29.69 48.66 -24.95
CA PRO A 25 30.25 49.48 -26.03
C PRO A 25 31.78 49.47 -26.16
N ARG A 26 32.49 49.02 -25.10
CA ARG A 26 33.95 48.85 -25.10
C ARG A 26 34.39 47.43 -25.47
N GLY A 27 33.46 46.56 -25.90
CA GLY A 27 33.73 45.17 -26.29
C GLY A 27 33.93 44.17 -25.15
N LYS A 28 33.74 44.58 -23.88
CA LYS A 28 33.87 43.66 -22.72
C LYS A 28 32.60 42.86 -22.50
N ARG A 29 32.73 41.55 -22.26
CA ARG A 29 31.62 40.64 -21.93
C ARG A 29 30.95 41.07 -20.62
N LEU A 30 29.62 41.12 -20.63
CA LEU A 30 28.82 41.42 -19.44
C LEU A 30 28.73 40.19 -18.53
N GLN A 31 28.86 40.39 -17.21
CA GLN A 31 28.58 39.36 -16.20
C GLN A 31 27.10 39.34 -15.78
N GLN A 32 26.43 40.50 -15.81
CA GLN A 32 25.00 40.63 -15.63
C GLN A 32 24.43 41.36 -16.86
N VAL A 33 23.42 40.75 -17.48
CA VAL A 33 22.78 41.26 -18.69
C VAL A 33 21.52 42.01 -18.29
N PRO A 34 21.36 43.29 -18.67
CA PRO A 34 20.11 44.01 -18.42
C PRO A 34 18.93 43.39 -19.15
N ASP A 35 17.76 43.36 -18.52
CA ASP A 35 16.54 42.74 -19.07
C ASP A 35 16.17 43.30 -20.44
N TRP A 36 16.24 44.63 -20.63
CA TRP A 36 15.95 45.28 -21.91
C TRP A 36 16.88 44.83 -23.06
N LEU A 37 18.12 44.46 -22.75
CA LEU A 37 19.10 43.96 -23.73
C LEU A 37 18.88 42.47 -24.01
N ALA A 38 18.54 41.70 -22.97
CA ALA A 38 18.16 40.29 -23.08
C ALA A 38 16.87 40.10 -23.89
N ASP A 39 15.91 41.02 -23.75
CA ASP A 39 14.63 41.03 -24.46
C ASP A 39 14.67 41.71 -25.83
N SER A 40 15.82 42.21 -26.25
CA SER A 40 15.96 42.85 -27.57
C SER A 40 15.60 41.88 -28.70
N ARG A 41 15.04 42.41 -29.80
CA ARG A 41 14.71 41.62 -31.00
C ARG A 41 15.92 40.81 -31.51
N SER A 42 17.11 41.41 -31.44
CA SER A 42 18.38 40.79 -31.84
C SER A 42 18.75 39.60 -30.93
N ALA A 43 18.61 39.74 -29.61
CA ALA A 43 18.88 38.65 -28.68
C ALA A 43 17.89 37.49 -28.88
N ARG A 44 16.59 37.78 -29.03
CA ARG A 44 15.56 36.76 -29.31
C ARG A 44 15.80 36.02 -30.63
N ARG A 45 16.31 36.71 -31.66
CA ARG A 45 16.72 36.08 -32.93
C ARG A 45 17.87 35.10 -32.72
N LEU A 46 18.91 35.51 -31.99
CA LEU A 46 20.06 34.65 -31.69
C LEU A 46 19.71 33.43 -30.83
N TYR A 47 18.78 33.56 -29.88
CA TYR A 47 18.30 32.41 -29.11
C TYR A 47 17.54 31.40 -29.96
N ARG A 48 16.73 31.86 -30.93
CA ARG A 48 16.05 30.97 -31.89
C ARG A 48 17.03 30.28 -32.84
N LEU A 49 17.99 31.01 -33.40
CA LEU A 49 19.08 30.45 -34.20
C LEU A 49 19.88 29.39 -33.41
N ARG A 50 20.30 29.73 -32.19
CA ARG A 50 20.99 28.80 -31.29
C ARG A 50 20.19 27.52 -31.07
N ARG A 51 18.87 27.63 -30.87
CA ARG A 51 17.98 26.49 -30.66
C ARG A 51 17.97 25.59 -31.89
N ALA A 52 17.65 26.14 -33.07
CA ALA A 52 17.60 25.37 -34.31
C ALA A 52 18.91 24.62 -34.59
N LEU A 53 20.05 25.29 -34.38
CA LEU A 53 21.38 24.66 -34.57
C LEU A 53 21.67 23.56 -33.55
N LYS A 54 21.22 23.70 -32.29
CA LYS A 54 21.39 22.66 -31.28
C LYS A 54 20.48 21.46 -31.54
N GLU A 55 19.23 21.70 -31.92
CA GLU A 55 18.28 20.65 -32.28
C GLU A 55 18.77 19.88 -33.50
N HIS A 56 19.23 20.58 -34.55
CA HIS A 56 19.87 19.97 -35.73
C HIS A 56 21.05 19.08 -35.35
N ARG A 57 22.01 19.58 -34.56
CA ARG A 57 23.14 18.78 -34.07
C ARG A 57 22.71 17.54 -33.28
N GLY A 58 21.71 17.68 -32.42
CA GLY A 58 21.16 16.56 -31.66
C GLY A 58 20.49 15.51 -32.53
N GLN A 59 19.60 15.93 -33.44
CA GLN A 59 18.89 15.05 -34.35
C GLN A 59 19.83 14.31 -35.31
N ALA A 60 20.79 15.03 -35.90
CA ALA A 60 21.79 14.43 -36.79
C ALA A 60 22.58 13.32 -36.09
N ARG A 61 23.02 13.58 -34.86
CA ARG A 61 23.73 12.60 -34.03
C ARG A 61 22.88 11.36 -33.73
N VAL A 62 21.66 11.55 -33.24
CA VAL A 62 20.76 10.44 -32.87
C VAL A 62 20.44 9.56 -34.09
N LEU A 63 20.18 10.18 -35.24
CA LEU A 63 19.89 9.44 -36.47
C LEU A 63 21.13 8.72 -37.01
N ALA A 64 22.30 9.34 -36.98
CA ALA A 64 23.56 8.71 -37.38
C ALA A 64 23.90 7.49 -36.49
N GLU A 65 23.78 7.62 -35.17
CA GLU A 65 23.98 6.52 -34.21
C GLU A 65 22.98 5.37 -34.48
N SER A 66 21.71 5.68 -34.74
CA SER A 66 20.68 4.69 -35.10
C SER A 66 20.99 3.96 -36.40
N TRP A 67 21.42 4.69 -37.43
CA TRP A 67 21.79 4.12 -38.72
C TRP A 67 23.05 3.27 -38.67
N ALA A 68 24.02 3.63 -37.82
CA ALA A 68 25.19 2.80 -37.54
C ALA A 68 24.76 1.44 -36.97
N GLY A 69 23.83 1.43 -35.99
CA GLY A 69 23.28 0.21 -35.42
C GLY A 69 22.48 -0.64 -36.40
N ALA A 70 21.75 0.01 -37.31
CA ALA A 70 20.91 -0.65 -38.32
C ALA A 70 21.65 -1.05 -39.61
N GLY A 71 22.90 -0.59 -39.82
CA GLY A 71 23.63 -0.78 -41.07
C GLY A 71 23.00 -0.05 -42.26
N THR A 72 22.31 1.06 -42.02
CA THR A 72 21.61 1.83 -43.05
C THR A 72 22.59 2.53 -43.98
N ARG A 73 22.37 2.42 -45.30
CA ARG A 73 23.18 3.14 -46.30
C ARG A 73 22.72 4.59 -46.39
N VAL A 74 23.65 5.52 -46.19
CA VAL A 74 23.40 6.96 -46.22
C VAL A 74 23.99 7.57 -47.50
N PRO A 75 23.28 8.45 -48.22
CA PRO A 75 23.82 9.12 -49.42
C PRO A 75 24.98 10.06 -49.09
N MET A 76 26.00 10.08 -49.96
CA MET A 76 27.11 11.03 -49.90
C MET A 76 26.61 12.49 -49.90
N ALA A 77 25.54 12.76 -50.66
CA ALA A 77 24.91 14.08 -50.72
C ALA A 77 24.49 14.62 -49.33
N LEU A 78 24.18 13.76 -48.35
CA LEU A 78 23.85 14.20 -46.97
C LEU A 78 25.10 14.60 -46.17
N ALA A 79 26.22 13.90 -46.35
CA ALA A 79 27.49 14.31 -45.75
C ALA A 79 28.08 15.57 -46.41
N GLU A 80 27.65 15.88 -47.64
CA GLU A 80 28.05 17.07 -48.38
C GLU A 80 27.14 18.27 -48.12
N SER A 81 25.90 18.06 -47.69
CA SER A 81 24.89 19.12 -47.57
C SER A 81 25.13 20.09 -46.42
N ASP A 82 25.59 19.63 -45.26
CA ASP A 82 26.11 20.48 -44.19
C ASP A 82 27.14 19.76 -43.29
N ILE A 83 27.92 20.57 -42.56
CA ILE A 83 29.01 20.08 -41.71
C ILE A 83 28.54 19.25 -40.52
N VAL A 84 27.33 19.52 -40.00
CA VAL A 84 26.79 18.82 -38.83
C VAL A 84 26.47 17.38 -39.16
N TRP A 85 25.91 17.12 -40.34
CA TRP A 85 25.69 15.75 -40.81
C TRP A 85 27.00 15.00 -41.05
N ARG A 86 28.01 15.64 -41.63
CA ARG A 86 29.33 15.04 -41.81
C ARG A 86 29.94 14.60 -40.47
N GLU A 87 30.00 15.52 -39.51
CA GLU A 87 30.54 15.24 -38.18
C GLU A 87 29.75 14.12 -37.48
N ALA A 88 28.41 14.16 -37.54
CA ALA A 88 27.57 13.13 -36.91
C ALA A 88 27.78 11.73 -37.53
N LEU A 89 27.91 11.64 -38.85
CA LEU A 89 28.15 10.37 -39.54
C LEU A 89 29.56 9.84 -39.26
N ASP A 90 30.57 10.71 -39.27
CA ASP A 90 31.96 10.36 -38.94
C ASP A 90 32.06 9.87 -37.48
N ASP A 91 31.45 10.58 -36.53
CA ASP A 91 31.44 10.21 -35.11
C ASP A 91 30.73 8.86 -34.86
N ALA A 92 29.66 8.58 -35.61
CA ALA A 92 28.92 7.32 -35.53
C ALA A 92 29.57 6.17 -36.33
N GLY A 93 30.58 6.45 -37.15
CA GLY A 93 31.26 5.47 -37.99
C GLY A 93 30.44 5.01 -39.20
N VAL A 94 29.57 5.86 -39.74
CA VAL A 94 28.72 5.57 -40.91
C VAL A 94 29.38 6.08 -42.19
N GLU A 95 29.81 5.17 -43.06
CA GLU A 95 30.39 5.54 -44.37
C GLU A 95 29.31 5.89 -45.41
N PRO A 96 29.28 7.12 -45.96
CA PRO A 96 28.31 7.51 -46.98
C PRO A 96 28.59 6.88 -48.35
N VAL A 97 27.56 6.70 -49.17
CA VAL A 97 27.63 6.04 -50.49
C VAL A 97 27.17 6.98 -51.61
N ALA A 98 27.87 6.98 -52.75
CA ALA A 98 27.62 7.90 -53.86
C ALA A 98 26.22 7.75 -54.51
N ASP A 99 25.70 6.53 -54.59
CA ASP A 99 24.39 6.20 -55.19
C ASP A 99 23.67 5.14 -54.35
N PRO A 100 22.93 5.50 -53.29
CA PRO A 100 22.08 4.53 -52.62
C PRO A 100 20.98 4.04 -53.59
N PRO A 101 20.65 2.74 -53.60
CA PRO A 101 19.62 2.22 -54.48
C PRO A 101 18.29 2.95 -54.24
N ALA A 102 17.60 3.31 -55.33
CA ALA A 102 16.27 3.90 -55.25
C ALA A 102 15.36 2.93 -54.48
N PRO A 103 14.64 3.39 -53.44
CA PRO A 103 13.70 2.55 -52.73
C PRO A 103 12.59 2.11 -53.69
N ASP A 104 12.14 0.86 -53.55
CA ASP A 104 10.96 0.37 -54.25
C ASP A 104 9.80 1.35 -54.02
N ALA A 105 9.09 1.70 -55.10
CA ALA A 105 8.18 2.83 -55.18
C ALA A 105 6.91 2.67 -54.34
N GLU A 106 7.04 2.75 -53.01
CA GLU A 106 5.94 2.84 -52.05
C GLU A 106 6.25 3.99 -51.04
N GLU A 107 5.78 5.19 -51.41
CA GLU A 107 5.45 6.43 -50.68
C GLU A 107 6.05 6.83 -49.30
N THR A 108 7.08 6.19 -48.73
CA THR A 108 7.57 6.52 -47.36
C THR A 108 9.08 6.77 -47.29
N THR A 109 9.59 7.65 -48.14
CA THR A 109 11.01 8.01 -48.18
C THR A 109 11.28 9.39 -47.57
N LEU A 110 12.39 9.52 -46.85
CA LEU A 110 12.87 10.80 -46.34
C LEU A 110 13.45 11.66 -47.48
N VAL A 111 13.06 12.93 -47.51
CA VAL A 111 13.66 13.96 -48.36
C VAL A 111 14.55 14.85 -47.50
N ALA A 112 15.75 15.15 -48.00
CA ALA A 112 16.64 16.11 -47.38
C ALA A 112 16.30 17.51 -47.88
N ARG A 113 16.18 18.47 -46.97
CA ARG A 113 15.92 19.89 -47.23
C ARG A 113 17.02 20.74 -46.60
N THR A 114 17.82 21.40 -47.42
CA THR A 114 18.94 22.23 -46.94
C THR A 114 18.54 23.70 -46.93
N TYR A 115 18.61 24.30 -45.75
CA TYR A 115 18.24 25.67 -45.49
C TYR A 115 19.47 26.52 -45.13
N VAL A 116 19.44 27.79 -45.52
CA VAL A 116 20.43 28.80 -45.14
C VAL A 116 19.76 29.92 -44.36
N HIS A 117 20.29 30.20 -43.16
CA HIS A 117 19.89 31.35 -42.35
C HIS A 117 20.65 32.60 -42.81
N PRO A 118 20.08 33.81 -42.70
CA PRO A 118 20.75 35.06 -43.09
C PRO A 118 22.09 35.30 -42.39
N ASP A 119 22.36 34.59 -41.29
CA ASP A 119 23.61 34.66 -40.51
C ASP A 119 24.65 33.63 -40.94
N ASP A 120 24.59 33.16 -42.19
CA ASP A 120 25.53 32.24 -42.82
C ASP A 120 25.64 30.88 -42.10
N HIS A 121 24.51 30.40 -41.56
CA HIS A 121 24.39 29.07 -41.02
C HIS A 121 23.56 28.18 -41.94
N THR A 122 23.99 26.93 -42.10
CA THR A 122 23.31 25.91 -42.91
C THR A 122 22.75 24.82 -42.01
N MET A 123 21.56 24.33 -42.36
CA MET A 123 20.86 23.24 -41.67
C MET A 123 20.16 22.35 -42.69
N THR A 124 20.44 21.05 -42.69
CA THR A 124 19.74 20.07 -43.53
C THR A 124 18.81 19.22 -42.68
N LEU A 125 17.50 19.37 -42.87
CA LEU A 125 16.50 18.55 -42.20
C LEU A 125 16.11 17.36 -43.07
N LEU A 126 15.85 16.22 -42.43
CA LEU A 126 15.30 15.03 -43.07
C LEU A 126 13.83 14.91 -42.73
N LEU A 127 12.99 15.05 -43.75
CA LEU A 127 11.55 15.18 -43.58
C LEU A 127 10.83 14.10 -44.38
N ASN A 128 9.68 13.66 -43.88
CA ASN A 128 8.83 12.78 -44.67
C ASN A 128 8.20 13.59 -45.81
N THR A 129 8.24 13.04 -47.02
CA THR A 129 7.94 13.73 -48.28
C THR A 129 6.59 14.47 -48.29
N PRO A 130 5.47 13.91 -47.78
CA PRO A 130 4.18 14.59 -47.74
C PRO A 130 4.19 15.86 -46.88
N PHE A 131 5.05 15.94 -45.86
CA PHE A 131 5.05 17.04 -44.88
C PHE A 131 6.12 18.09 -45.14
N ALA A 132 7.11 17.80 -45.99
CA ALA A 132 8.27 18.67 -46.20
C ALA A 132 7.90 20.10 -46.63
N ARG A 133 6.83 20.27 -47.42
CA ARG A 133 6.37 21.60 -47.85
C ARG A 133 5.85 22.47 -46.69
N HIS A 134 5.25 21.88 -45.67
CA HIS A 134 4.76 22.63 -44.51
C HIS A 134 5.92 23.14 -43.66
N TRP A 135 6.96 22.33 -43.50
CA TRP A 135 8.22 22.72 -42.87
C TRP A 135 8.91 23.86 -43.63
N ASP A 136 8.95 23.80 -44.97
CA ASP A 136 9.50 24.89 -45.80
C ASP A 136 8.81 26.24 -45.50
N VAL A 137 7.47 26.24 -45.43
CA VAL A 137 6.68 27.44 -45.15
C VAL A 137 6.91 27.94 -43.71
N LEU A 138 6.94 27.03 -42.73
CA LEU A 138 7.19 27.38 -41.33
C LEU A 138 8.55 28.05 -41.15
N LEU A 139 9.61 27.41 -41.66
CA LEU A 139 10.98 27.86 -41.48
C LEU A 139 11.24 29.20 -42.18
N ALA A 140 10.66 29.39 -43.38
CA ALA A 140 10.75 30.66 -44.08
C ALA A 140 9.99 31.80 -43.36
N SER A 141 8.79 31.52 -42.84
CA SER A 141 7.91 32.57 -42.28
C SER A 141 8.20 32.92 -40.82
N ARG A 142 8.65 31.96 -40.00
CA ARG A 142 8.85 32.15 -38.55
C ARG A 142 10.31 32.28 -38.15
N GLU A 143 11.22 31.67 -38.91
CA GLU A 143 12.63 31.50 -38.52
C GLU A 143 13.63 32.05 -39.54
N GLU A 144 13.14 32.71 -40.60
CA GLU A 144 13.94 33.40 -41.62
C GLU A 144 14.90 32.49 -42.41
N TRP A 145 14.72 31.17 -42.37
CA TRP A 145 15.53 30.22 -43.13
C TRP A 145 15.05 30.10 -44.57
N ALA A 146 15.97 30.22 -45.52
CA ALA A 146 15.68 30.05 -46.95
C ALA A 146 16.06 28.65 -47.41
N LEU A 147 15.13 27.93 -48.05
CA LEU A 147 15.44 26.65 -48.71
C LEU A 147 16.38 26.90 -49.89
N THR A 148 17.47 26.14 -49.95
CA THR A 148 18.51 26.30 -50.98
C THR A 148 18.75 25.04 -51.80
N ASP A 149 18.56 23.86 -51.21
CA ASP A 149 18.74 22.59 -51.90
C ASP A 149 17.75 21.51 -51.41
N THR A 150 17.49 20.51 -52.23
CA THR A 150 16.59 19.38 -51.94
C THR A 150 17.01 18.15 -52.73
N PHE A 151 17.15 17.02 -52.04
CA PHE A 151 17.44 15.73 -52.68
C PHE A 151 16.73 14.58 -51.97
N ALA A 152 16.40 13.53 -52.73
CA ALA A 152 15.87 12.30 -52.17
C ALA A 152 17.01 11.51 -51.51
N THR A 153 16.79 11.03 -50.27
CA THR A 153 17.87 10.33 -49.55
C THR A 153 17.94 8.84 -49.87
N GLY A 154 16.84 8.26 -50.35
CA GLY A 154 16.67 6.80 -50.46
C GLY A 154 16.53 6.09 -49.11
N ILE A 155 16.59 6.83 -47.99
CA ILE A 155 16.40 6.30 -46.65
C ILE A 155 14.88 6.20 -46.39
N ARG A 156 14.43 5.03 -45.95
CA ARG A 156 13.04 4.84 -45.50
C ARG A 156 12.80 5.66 -44.24
N ALA A 157 11.63 6.28 -44.12
CA ALA A 157 11.24 6.89 -42.86
C ALA A 157 11.33 5.83 -41.74
N PRO A 158 11.87 6.17 -40.55
CA PRO A 158 12.02 5.21 -39.48
C PRO A 158 10.65 4.62 -39.12
N ALA A 159 10.54 3.29 -39.24
CA ALA A 159 9.54 2.52 -38.52
C ALA A 159 10.01 2.46 -37.06
N ASP A 160 9.16 2.82 -36.12
CA ASP A 160 9.52 3.01 -34.71
C ASP A 160 10.22 1.74 -34.14
N THR A 161 11.55 1.73 -34.08
CA THR A 161 12.33 0.70 -33.38
C THR A 161 12.40 1.08 -31.91
N GLY A 162 11.29 0.88 -31.21
CA GLY A 162 11.25 0.84 -29.76
C GLY A 162 11.61 -0.55 -29.24
N GLY A 163 12.88 -0.76 -28.85
CA GLY A 163 13.27 -1.79 -27.88
C GLY A 163 13.74 -3.14 -28.43
N THR A 164 14.88 -3.58 -27.90
CA THR A 164 15.58 -4.85 -28.09
C THR A 164 14.77 -6.11 -27.75
N GLU A 165 15.02 -7.14 -28.57
CA GLU A 165 14.97 -8.60 -28.34
C GLU A 165 13.64 -9.35 -28.22
N ASN A 166 13.51 -10.31 -29.16
CA ASN A 166 12.78 -11.59 -29.13
C ASN A 166 11.26 -11.58 -29.17
N THR A 167 10.69 -11.69 -30.38
CA THR A 167 9.77 -12.81 -30.69
C THR A 167 9.61 -12.96 -32.21
N GLU A 168 9.99 -14.12 -32.75
CA GLU A 168 9.53 -14.56 -34.06
C GLU A 168 8.02 -14.86 -34.01
N ASN A 169 7.33 -14.52 -35.10
CA ASN A 169 5.91 -14.74 -35.42
C ASN A 169 4.90 -13.67 -34.98
N THR A 170 4.81 -12.60 -35.78
CA THR A 170 3.50 -11.98 -36.07
C THR A 170 3.46 -11.57 -37.55
N GLU A 171 2.47 -12.08 -38.29
CA GLU A 171 2.22 -11.75 -39.68
C GLU A 171 1.86 -10.26 -39.85
N ASN A 172 2.53 -9.61 -40.80
CA ASN A 172 2.20 -8.38 -41.51
C ASN A 172 0.81 -7.74 -41.27
N THR A 173 0.81 -6.61 -40.58
CA THR A 173 -0.03 -5.44 -40.91
C THR A 173 0.85 -4.20 -40.77
N GLY A 174 1.31 -3.67 -41.90
CA GLY A 174 2.14 -2.47 -41.97
C GLY A 174 1.29 -1.21 -41.80
N ASP A 175 1.22 -0.70 -40.57
CA ASP A 175 0.87 0.69 -40.29
C ASP A 175 1.90 1.24 -39.31
N SER A 176 2.97 1.82 -39.87
CA SER A 176 4.00 2.52 -39.10
C SER A 176 3.45 3.88 -38.67
N GLU A 177 3.34 4.13 -37.37
CA GLU A 177 2.84 5.40 -36.83
C GLU A 177 3.84 6.54 -37.13
N LEU A 178 3.36 7.66 -37.70
CA LEU A 178 4.19 8.84 -38.00
C LEU A 178 4.72 9.49 -36.69
N PRO A 179 5.92 10.09 -36.68
CA PRO A 179 6.41 10.82 -35.51
C PRO A 179 5.61 12.11 -35.25
N PHE A 180 5.73 12.68 -34.06
CA PHE A 180 5.25 14.03 -33.78
C PHE A 180 6.28 15.05 -34.31
N PRO A 181 5.87 16.11 -35.05
CA PRO A 181 4.50 16.59 -35.28
C PRO A 181 3.80 16.06 -36.55
N GLU A 182 4.44 15.23 -37.38
CA GLU A 182 3.86 14.71 -38.63
C GLU A 182 2.53 13.99 -38.45
N ARG A 183 2.37 13.20 -37.37
CA ARG A 183 1.09 12.56 -37.04
C ARG A 183 -0.02 13.56 -36.71
N LEU A 184 0.32 14.72 -36.14
CA LEU A 184 -0.65 15.78 -35.87
C LEU A 184 -1.13 16.38 -37.20
N MET A 185 -0.21 16.65 -38.13
CA MET A 185 -0.58 17.11 -39.46
C MET A 185 -1.46 16.09 -40.19
N ALA A 186 -1.10 14.81 -40.14
CA ALA A 186 -1.87 13.72 -40.76
C ALA A 186 -3.28 13.59 -40.17
N ALA A 187 -3.45 13.78 -38.86
CA ALA A 187 -4.74 13.73 -38.19
C ALA A 187 -5.65 14.94 -38.49
N HIS A 188 -5.11 16.02 -39.06
CA HIS A 188 -5.83 17.27 -39.34
C HIS A 188 -5.66 17.72 -40.80
N PRO A 189 -6.17 16.95 -41.77
CA PRO A 189 -6.07 17.31 -43.19
C PRO A 189 -6.77 18.66 -43.48
N GLY A 190 -6.11 19.52 -44.26
CA GLY A 190 -6.52 20.90 -44.53
C GLY A 190 -6.13 21.92 -43.46
N GLN A 191 -5.53 21.50 -42.34
CA GLN A 191 -5.02 22.35 -41.26
C GLN A 191 -3.56 22.02 -40.92
N GLU A 192 -2.83 21.37 -41.83
CA GLU A 192 -1.48 20.85 -41.59
C GLU A 192 -0.50 21.96 -41.19
N GLN A 193 -0.58 23.12 -41.87
CA GLN A 193 0.25 24.27 -41.55
C GLN A 193 -0.04 24.83 -40.14
N GLU A 194 -1.31 24.88 -39.75
CA GLU A 194 -1.71 25.37 -38.44
C GLU A 194 -1.30 24.39 -37.32
N ALA A 195 -1.45 23.09 -37.57
CA ALA A 195 -1.01 22.02 -36.69
C ALA A 195 0.51 22.09 -36.45
N LEU A 196 1.30 22.25 -37.52
CA LEU A 196 2.75 22.39 -37.43
C LEU A 196 3.15 23.66 -36.68
N GLU A 197 2.50 24.79 -36.95
CA GLU A 197 2.76 26.05 -36.25
C GLU A 197 2.43 25.94 -34.75
N ALA A 198 1.33 25.29 -34.39
CA ALA A 198 0.98 25.00 -33.00
C ALA A 198 2.03 24.08 -32.34
N ALA A 199 2.45 23.03 -33.05
CA ALA A 199 3.47 22.09 -32.56
C ALA A 199 4.82 22.75 -32.35
N TYR A 200 5.20 23.65 -33.24
CA TYR A 200 6.44 24.39 -33.13
C TYR A 200 6.40 25.43 -32.01
N ALA A 201 5.27 26.13 -31.84
CA ALA A 201 5.06 27.07 -30.75
C ALA A 201 5.08 26.37 -29.38
N PHE A 202 4.40 25.23 -29.26
CA PHE A 202 4.34 24.42 -28.04
C PHE A 202 5.64 23.64 -27.78
N GLY A 203 6.33 23.22 -28.84
CA GLY A 203 7.59 22.47 -28.78
C GLY A 203 8.74 23.23 -28.11
N TRP A 204 8.65 24.55 -27.97
CA TRP A 204 9.58 25.40 -27.20
C TRP A 204 9.81 24.88 -25.77
N SER A 205 8.79 24.31 -25.14
CA SER A 205 8.83 23.88 -23.75
C SER A 205 9.13 22.39 -23.56
N LEU A 206 8.84 21.59 -24.59
CA LEU A 206 8.92 20.13 -24.56
C LEU A 206 10.28 19.57 -24.98
N TRP A 207 10.96 20.22 -25.93
CA TRP A 207 12.16 19.67 -26.59
C TRP A 207 13.45 20.41 -26.20
N GLY A 208 13.33 21.58 -25.54
CA GLY A 208 14.46 22.45 -25.19
C GLY A 208 14.88 22.44 -23.71
N SER A 209 14.14 21.78 -22.81
CA SER A 209 14.42 21.77 -21.38
C SER A 209 15.01 20.42 -20.94
N PRO A 210 16.18 20.38 -20.27
CA PRO A 210 16.75 19.15 -19.68
C PRO A 210 15.92 18.55 -18.52
N SER A 211 14.73 19.08 -18.28
CA SER A 211 13.88 18.79 -17.13
C SER A 211 12.44 19.13 -17.48
N LEU A 212 11.58 18.11 -17.49
CA LEU A 212 10.12 18.20 -17.62
C LEU A 212 9.52 18.89 -16.38
N TYR A 213 9.76 20.20 -16.23
CA TYR A 213 9.18 20.97 -15.14
C TYR A 213 7.67 21.11 -15.37
N LYS A 214 6.89 20.38 -14.58
CA LYS A 214 5.42 20.35 -14.65
C LYS A 214 4.76 21.72 -14.79
N SER A 215 5.23 22.73 -14.06
CA SER A 215 4.61 24.07 -14.09
C SER A 215 4.74 24.78 -15.43
N LEU A 216 5.82 24.52 -16.19
CA LEU A 216 5.97 25.07 -17.53
C LEU A 216 5.01 24.35 -18.48
N LEU A 217 5.03 23.02 -18.45
CA LEU A 217 4.15 22.18 -19.28
C LEU A 217 2.67 22.49 -19.04
N ASP A 218 2.24 22.69 -17.80
CA ASP A 218 0.85 23.01 -17.48
C ASP A 218 0.44 24.39 -18.03
N ASN A 219 1.32 25.40 -17.98
CA ASN A 219 1.04 26.72 -18.57
C ASN A 219 0.92 26.64 -20.10
N ASP A 220 1.81 25.90 -20.76
CA ASP A 220 1.73 25.76 -22.23
C ASP A 220 0.44 25.05 -22.65
N VAL A 221 0.01 24.05 -21.86
CA VAL A 221 -1.24 23.35 -22.12
C VAL A 221 -2.46 24.27 -21.91
N GLU A 222 -2.42 25.16 -20.92
CA GLU A 222 -3.46 26.19 -20.73
C GLU A 222 -3.50 27.18 -21.90
N ASP A 223 -2.35 27.66 -22.36
CA ASP A 223 -2.26 28.54 -23.52
C ASP A 223 -2.75 27.86 -24.81
N LEU A 224 -2.39 26.58 -25.02
CA LEU A 224 -2.87 25.79 -26.15
C LEU A 224 -4.39 25.58 -26.08
N ALA A 225 -4.94 25.29 -24.90
CA ALA A 225 -6.38 25.16 -24.70
C ALA A 225 -7.13 26.45 -25.03
N ALA A 226 -6.53 27.62 -24.76
CA ALA A 226 -7.11 28.92 -25.09
C ALA A 226 -7.00 29.29 -26.58
N THR A 227 -5.91 28.91 -27.25
CA THR A 227 -5.58 29.39 -28.60
C THR A 227 -5.94 28.41 -29.71
N ALA A 228 -5.70 27.11 -29.50
CA ALA A 228 -5.95 26.05 -30.48
C ALA A 228 -6.49 24.77 -29.81
N PRO A 229 -7.66 24.82 -29.15
CA PRO A 229 -8.20 23.71 -28.36
C PRO A 229 -8.35 22.41 -29.16
N ARG A 230 -8.60 22.48 -30.47
CA ARG A 230 -8.72 21.33 -31.39
C ARG A 230 -7.50 20.39 -31.39
N PHE A 231 -6.29 20.91 -31.13
CA PHE A 231 -5.07 20.10 -31.11
C PHE A 231 -4.77 19.56 -29.71
N LEU A 232 -5.41 20.10 -28.67
CA LEU A 232 -5.16 19.80 -27.27
C LEU A 232 -5.10 18.29 -26.94
N PRO A 233 -6.01 17.43 -27.43
CA PRO A 233 -5.93 15.99 -27.17
C PRO A 233 -4.60 15.36 -27.61
N ALA A 234 -4.16 15.64 -28.85
CA ALA A 234 -2.96 15.05 -29.42
C ALA A 234 -1.68 15.52 -28.71
N PHE A 235 -1.64 16.76 -28.22
CA PHE A 235 -0.53 17.27 -27.41
C PHE A 235 -0.49 16.66 -26.00
N LEU A 236 -1.66 16.51 -25.37
CA LEU A 236 -1.77 15.85 -24.07
C LEU A 236 -1.35 14.38 -24.16
N ASP A 237 -1.67 13.71 -25.27
CA ASP A 237 -1.22 12.36 -25.57
C ASP A 237 0.30 12.28 -25.74
N GLU A 238 0.92 13.20 -26.49
CA GLU A 238 2.39 13.24 -26.63
C GLU A 238 3.08 13.50 -25.29
N LEU A 239 2.56 14.43 -24.48
CA LEU A 239 3.05 14.67 -23.12
C LEU A 239 2.95 13.45 -22.24
N ALA A 240 1.85 12.70 -22.36
CA ALA A 240 1.63 11.48 -21.61
C ALA A 240 2.66 10.41 -22.00
N ASP A 241 2.90 10.22 -23.30
CA ASP A 241 3.87 9.26 -23.84
C ASP A 241 5.31 9.61 -23.42
N LEU A 242 5.69 10.90 -23.50
CA LEU A 242 7.00 11.38 -23.05
C LEU A 242 7.21 11.14 -21.55
N CYS A 243 6.22 11.50 -20.72
CA CYS A 243 6.29 11.24 -19.28
C CYS A 243 6.32 9.74 -18.95
N LEU A 244 5.70 8.91 -19.78
CA LEU A 244 5.69 7.46 -19.62
C LEU A 244 7.08 6.87 -19.91
N LYS A 245 7.72 7.31 -21.01
CA LYS A 245 9.09 6.90 -21.43
C LYS A 245 10.15 7.25 -20.38
N GLU A 246 10.06 8.42 -19.76
CA GLU A 246 10.99 8.84 -18.68
C GLU A 246 10.83 8.01 -17.39
N GLY A 247 9.65 7.44 -17.16
CA GLY A 247 9.37 6.58 -16.00
C GLY A 247 9.53 7.25 -14.63
N GLY A 248 9.64 6.42 -13.59
CA GLY A 248 9.88 6.86 -12.21
C GLY A 248 8.82 7.84 -11.69
N LYS A 249 9.26 9.03 -11.24
CA LYS A 249 8.38 10.07 -10.69
C LYS A 249 7.43 10.68 -11.74
N HIS A 250 7.74 10.56 -13.03
CA HIS A 250 6.92 11.12 -14.12
C HIS A 250 5.70 10.26 -14.47
N LYS A 251 5.60 9.04 -13.94
CA LYS A 251 4.42 8.16 -14.10
C LYS A 251 3.10 8.81 -13.66
N GLN A 252 3.14 9.62 -12.60
CA GLN A 252 1.96 10.36 -12.13
C GLN A 252 1.55 11.47 -13.12
N TYR A 253 2.52 12.07 -13.81
CA TYR A 253 2.26 13.09 -14.82
C TYR A 253 1.71 12.44 -16.09
N ALA A 254 2.28 11.31 -16.51
CA ALA A 254 1.73 10.50 -17.61
C ALA A 254 0.25 10.15 -17.37
N THR A 255 -0.08 9.68 -16.17
CA THR A 255 -1.46 9.39 -15.75
C THR A 255 -2.37 10.62 -15.86
N GLY A 256 -1.86 11.77 -15.40
CA GLY A 256 -2.58 13.05 -15.43
C GLY A 256 -2.84 13.56 -16.84
N TYR A 257 -1.82 13.60 -17.70
CA TYR A 257 -1.95 14.05 -19.08
C TYR A 257 -2.82 13.10 -19.92
N PHE A 258 -2.67 11.77 -19.76
CA PHE A 258 -3.57 10.80 -20.41
C PHE A 258 -5.03 11.05 -20.02
N THR A 259 -5.31 11.24 -18.73
CA THR A 259 -6.68 11.53 -18.26
C THR A 259 -7.23 12.84 -18.84
N ARG A 260 -6.39 13.88 -18.91
CA ARG A 260 -6.76 15.17 -19.52
C ARG A 260 -7.02 15.03 -21.02
N ALA A 261 -6.23 14.25 -21.75
CA ALA A 261 -6.44 14.00 -23.19
C ALA A 261 -7.83 13.41 -23.43
N ARG A 262 -8.18 12.35 -22.69
CA ARG A 262 -9.51 11.71 -22.79
C ARG A 262 -10.64 12.68 -22.39
N ASN A 263 -10.43 13.57 -21.43
CA ASN A 263 -11.42 14.59 -21.08
C ASN A 263 -11.62 15.60 -22.22
N ALA A 264 -10.53 16.08 -22.81
CA ALA A 264 -10.57 17.03 -23.93
C ALA A 264 -11.28 16.42 -25.15
N GLU A 265 -11.01 15.15 -25.48
CA GLU A 265 -11.73 14.44 -26.56
C GLU A 265 -13.25 14.41 -26.33
N ARG A 266 -13.67 14.12 -25.10
CA ARG A 266 -15.10 14.10 -24.72
C ARG A 266 -15.74 15.48 -24.85
N GLU A 267 -15.07 16.52 -24.37
CA GLU A 267 -15.53 17.91 -24.46
C GLU A 267 -15.63 18.40 -25.91
N GLN A 268 -14.73 17.94 -26.77
CA GLN A 268 -14.67 18.29 -28.18
C GLN A 268 -15.50 17.36 -29.08
N HIS A 269 -16.10 16.30 -28.52
CA HIS A 269 -16.77 15.23 -29.25
C HIS A 269 -15.89 14.59 -30.35
N ALA A 270 -14.57 14.56 -30.12
CA ALA A 270 -13.63 13.88 -31.01
C ALA A 270 -13.79 12.36 -30.89
N LYS A 271 -13.72 11.65 -32.01
CA LYS A 271 -13.75 10.19 -32.08
C LYS A 271 -12.40 9.70 -32.59
N PRO A 272 -11.45 9.37 -31.70
CA PRO A 272 -10.20 8.76 -32.10
C PRO A 272 -10.47 7.37 -32.71
N ASP A 273 -9.48 6.85 -33.44
CA ASP A 273 -9.52 5.46 -33.88
C ASP A 273 -9.60 4.53 -32.66
N GLU A 274 -10.57 3.62 -32.67
CA GLU A 274 -10.88 2.78 -31.51
C GLU A 274 -9.79 1.74 -31.25
N HIS A 275 -9.14 1.24 -32.31
CA HIS A 275 -8.07 0.25 -32.16
C HIS A 275 -6.81 0.89 -31.56
N TRP A 276 -6.42 2.05 -32.07
CA TRP A 276 -5.36 2.88 -31.51
C TRP A 276 -5.63 3.25 -30.05
N LEU A 277 -6.86 3.67 -29.73
CA LEU A 277 -7.22 4.06 -28.37
C LEU A 277 -7.13 2.87 -27.41
N ASP A 278 -7.65 1.70 -27.79
CA ASP A 278 -7.55 0.47 -27.00
C ASP A 278 -6.08 0.08 -26.75
N ALA A 279 -5.21 0.18 -27.78
CA ALA A 279 -3.78 -0.07 -27.64
C ALA A 279 -3.12 0.89 -26.63
N ARG A 280 -3.46 2.18 -26.67
CA ARG A 280 -2.97 3.14 -25.67
C ARG A 280 -3.43 2.82 -24.25
N TYR A 281 -4.71 2.49 -24.06
CA TYR A 281 -5.20 2.09 -22.73
C TYR A 281 -4.42 0.89 -22.19
N ALA A 282 -4.10 -0.09 -23.05
CA ALA A 282 -3.27 -1.24 -22.67
C ALA A 282 -1.84 -0.81 -22.29
N THR A 283 -1.17 0.00 -23.10
CA THR A 283 0.19 0.51 -22.81
C THR A 283 0.25 1.26 -21.46
N PHE A 284 -0.72 2.14 -21.20
CA PHE A 284 -0.78 2.87 -19.93
C PHE A 284 -1.15 1.95 -18.75
N ALA A 285 -1.96 0.92 -18.98
CA ALA A 285 -2.27 -0.10 -17.97
C ALA A 285 -1.02 -0.91 -17.59
N ASP A 286 -0.24 -1.37 -18.58
CA ASP A 286 0.99 -2.15 -18.39
C ASP A 286 2.03 -1.39 -17.56
N HIS A 287 2.12 -0.07 -17.74
CA HIS A 287 3.00 0.79 -16.97
C HIS A 287 2.39 1.24 -15.62
N GLY A 288 1.16 0.82 -15.30
CA GLY A 288 0.39 1.24 -14.13
C GLY A 288 0.09 2.75 -14.08
N ALA A 289 0.09 3.41 -15.23
CA ALA A 289 -0.13 4.85 -15.40
C ALA A 289 -1.57 5.17 -15.82
N LEU A 290 -2.53 4.30 -15.45
CA LEU A 290 -3.92 4.39 -15.86
C LEU A 290 -4.84 4.69 -14.67
N ALA A 291 -5.45 5.87 -14.65
CA ALA A 291 -6.36 6.27 -13.59
C ALA A 291 -7.69 5.51 -13.65
N SER A 292 -8.25 5.16 -12.50
CA SER A 292 -9.58 4.53 -12.40
C SER A 292 -10.66 5.38 -13.08
N GLY A 293 -10.61 6.70 -12.94
CA GLY A 293 -11.55 7.62 -13.60
C GLY A 293 -11.58 7.47 -15.13
N ALA A 294 -10.43 7.29 -15.77
CA ALA A 294 -10.33 7.10 -17.23
C ALA A 294 -10.97 5.77 -17.66
N VAL A 295 -10.68 4.69 -16.95
CA VAL A 295 -11.29 3.36 -17.20
C VAL A 295 -12.81 3.40 -17.06
N ARG A 296 -13.32 4.05 -16.01
CA ARG A 296 -14.76 4.19 -15.78
C ARG A 296 -15.44 5.03 -16.86
N ALA A 297 -14.77 6.06 -17.37
CA ALA A 297 -15.27 6.84 -18.49
C ALA A 297 -15.33 5.98 -19.75
N ARG A 298 -14.28 5.21 -20.04
CA ARG A 298 -14.24 4.27 -21.18
C ARG A 298 -15.36 3.22 -21.11
N ALA A 299 -15.63 2.65 -19.93
CA ALA A 299 -16.76 1.73 -19.75
C ALA A 299 -18.13 2.37 -20.06
N LYS A 300 -18.28 3.68 -19.80
CA LYS A 300 -19.50 4.42 -20.14
C LYS A 300 -19.61 4.69 -21.63
N GLU A 301 -18.49 4.99 -22.30
CA GLU A 301 -18.38 5.24 -23.74
C GLU A 301 -18.64 3.97 -24.57
N LEU A 302 -18.17 2.81 -24.11
CA LEU A 302 -18.44 1.53 -24.77
C LEU A 302 -19.90 1.09 -24.59
N ALA A 303 -20.50 1.34 -23.41
CA ALA A 303 -21.86 0.90 -23.10
C ALA A 303 -22.86 2.04 -22.85
N PRO A 304 -23.11 2.96 -23.81
CA PRO A 304 -24.24 3.87 -23.75
C PRO A 304 -25.53 3.08 -24.00
N ARG A 305 -26.67 3.65 -23.58
CA ARG A 305 -27.97 2.97 -23.74
C ARG A 305 -28.25 2.71 -25.22
N GLY A 306 -28.43 1.45 -25.59
CA GLY A 306 -28.75 1.01 -26.95
C GLY A 306 -27.55 0.78 -27.87
N ALA A 307 -26.31 0.94 -27.40
CA ALA A 307 -25.14 0.55 -28.18
C ALA A 307 -24.95 -0.97 -28.21
N THR A 308 -24.39 -1.45 -29.32
CA THR A 308 -23.93 -2.82 -29.50
C THR A 308 -22.41 -2.81 -29.43
N VAL A 309 -21.85 -3.53 -28.46
CA VAL A 309 -20.39 -3.68 -28.30
C VAL A 309 -19.96 -4.97 -28.98
N SER A 310 -18.85 -4.96 -29.72
CA SER A 310 -18.35 -6.20 -30.31
C SER A 310 -17.71 -7.11 -29.24
N PRO A 311 -17.71 -8.44 -29.41
CA PRO A 311 -16.98 -9.35 -28.52
C PRO A 311 -15.50 -8.96 -28.36
N ASP A 312 -14.85 -8.51 -29.43
CA ASP A 312 -13.44 -8.08 -29.41
C ASP A 312 -13.23 -6.83 -28.54
N GLN A 313 -14.15 -5.87 -28.57
CA GLN A 313 -14.09 -4.68 -27.72
C GLN A 313 -14.27 -5.02 -26.25
N LEU A 314 -15.18 -5.96 -25.93
CA LEU A 314 -15.32 -6.47 -24.57
C LEU A 314 -14.03 -7.15 -24.08
N GLN A 315 -13.44 -7.99 -24.93
CA GLN A 315 -12.18 -8.66 -24.62
C GLN A 315 -11.06 -7.65 -24.38
N ARG A 316 -10.85 -6.69 -25.28
CA ARG A 316 -9.83 -5.63 -25.10
C ARG A 316 -10.06 -4.82 -23.83
N PHE A 317 -11.30 -4.46 -23.51
CA PHE A 317 -11.62 -3.75 -22.28
C PHE A 317 -11.27 -4.58 -21.03
N ARG A 318 -11.59 -5.89 -21.03
CA ARG A 318 -11.21 -6.79 -19.93
C ARG A 318 -9.68 -6.92 -19.83
N ASP A 319 -8.97 -7.03 -20.94
CA ASP A 319 -7.52 -7.16 -20.96
C ASP A 319 -6.85 -5.89 -20.38
N VAL A 320 -7.38 -4.70 -20.66
CA VAL A 320 -6.97 -3.44 -20.02
C VAL A 320 -7.18 -3.48 -18.50
N LEU A 321 -8.31 -4.01 -18.03
CA LEU A 321 -8.56 -4.16 -16.58
C LEU A 321 -7.55 -5.10 -15.91
N VAL A 322 -7.23 -6.23 -16.56
CA VAL A 322 -6.24 -7.19 -16.06
C VAL A 322 -4.85 -6.55 -16.01
N ARG A 323 -4.38 -5.98 -17.13
CA ARG A 323 -3.07 -5.32 -17.24
C ARG A 323 -2.90 -4.16 -16.27
N ARG A 324 -4.00 -3.52 -15.87
CA ARG A 324 -3.97 -2.40 -14.93
C ARG A 324 -3.61 -2.85 -13.50
N VAL A 325 -3.93 -4.08 -13.12
CA VAL A 325 -3.83 -4.55 -11.73
C VAL A 325 -2.44 -5.12 -11.46
N HIS A 326 -1.57 -4.30 -10.87
CA HIS A 326 -0.24 -4.70 -10.42
C HIS A 326 -0.19 -4.93 -8.92
N THR A 327 -1.02 -4.20 -8.17
CA THR A 327 -1.14 -4.28 -6.72
C THR A 327 -2.61 -4.27 -6.29
N PRO A 328 -2.95 -4.71 -5.07
CA PRO A 328 -4.32 -4.64 -4.58
C PRO A 328 -4.93 -3.22 -4.61
N HIS A 329 -4.12 -2.18 -4.52
CA HIS A 329 -4.55 -0.78 -4.55
C HIS A 329 -4.97 -0.28 -5.95
N ASP A 330 -4.68 -1.05 -7.01
CA ASP A 330 -5.09 -0.72 -8.36
C ASP A 330 -6.57 -1.02 -8.63
N LEU A 331 -7.17 -1.89 -7.82
CA LEU A 331 -8.59 -2.18 -7.83
C LEU A 331 -9.38 -0.91 -7.47
N TYR A 332 -10.56 -0.76 -8.09
CA TYR A 332 -11.48 0.30 -7.73
C TYR A 332 -12.88 -0.28 -7.48
N PRO A 333 -13.65 0.29 -6.51
CA PRO A 333 -14.91 -0.31 -6.04
C PRO A 333 -15.94 -0.68 -7.11
N GLY A 334 -15.96 0.04 -8.24
CA GLY A 334 -16.94 -0.17 -9.32
C GLY A 334 -16.48 -1.07 -10.46
N MET A 335 -15.29 -1.69 -10.38
CA MET A 335 -14.67 -2.37 -11.52
C MET A 335 -15.51 -3.53 -12.07
N ALA A 336 -15.98 -4.43 -11.19
CA ALA A 336 -16.83 -5.54 -11.61
C ALA A 336 -18.17 -5.05 -12.18
N ALA A 337 -18.81 -4.05 -11.56
CA ALA A 337 -20.03 -3.44 -12.07
C ALA A 337 -19.87 -2.82 -13.47
N ASP A 338 -18.75 -2.13 -13.72
CA ASP A 338 -18.43 -1.51 -15.00
C ASP A 338 -18.21 -2.60 -16.08
N LEU A 339 -17.46 -3.67 -15.78
CA LEU A 339 -17.29 -4.81 -16.69
C LEU A 339 -18.62 -5.49 -17.01
N ARG A 340 -19.47 -5.74 -15.99
CA ARG A 340 -20.81 -6.31 -16.22
C ARG A 340 -21.66 -5.43 -17.13
N LYS A 341 -21.50 -4.11 -17.07
CA LYS A 341 -22.22 -3.18 -17.94
C LYS A 341 -21.79 -3.33 -19.40
N VAL A 342 -20.48 -3.41 -19.65
CA VAL A 342 -19.92 -3.62 -21.00
C VAL A 342 -20.29 -5.01 -21.54
N ALA A 343 -20.20 -6.06 -20.70
CA ALA A 343 -20.59 -7.42 -21.08
C ALA A 343 -22.06 -7.52 -21.53
N ARG A 344 -22.98 -6.86 -20.80
CA ARG A 344 -24.40 -6.81 -21.20
C ARG A 344 -24.61 -6.12 -22.54
N ALA A 345 -23.87 -5.04 -22.83
CA ALA A 345 -23.95 -4.32 -24.10
C ALA A 345 -23.39 -5.14 -25.27
N ALA A 346 -22.49 -6.09 -25.00
CA ALA A 346 -21.98 -7.06 -25.97
C ALA A 346 -22.84 -8.34 -26.11
N GLY A 347 -23.92 -8.48 -25.32
CA GLY A 347 -24.72 -9.71 -25.26
C GLY A 347 -24.01 -10.90 -24.60
N ALA A 348 -22.88 -10.67 -23.92
CA ALA A 348 -22.12 -11.70 -23.21
C ALA A 348 -22.68 -11.97 -21.81
N ASN A 349 -22.29 -13.11 -21.21
CA ASN A 349 -22.65 -13.44 -19.83
C ASN A 349 -21.80 -12.61 -18.84
N PRO A 350 -22.40 -11.69 -18.05
CA PRO A 350 -21.63 -10.80 -17.18
C PRO A 350 -20.80 -11.52 -16.11
N GLU A 351 -21.31 -12.63 -15.55
CA GLU A 351 -20.57 -13.37 -14.51
C GLU A 351 -19.40 -14.17 -15.09
N ALA A 352 -19.50 -14.62 -16.34
CA ALA A 352 -18.42 -15.28 -17.05
C ALA A 352 -17.25 -14.32 -17.35
N GLU A 353 -17.55 -13.05 -17.60
CA GLU A 353 -16.53 -12.01 -17.79
C GLU A 353 -15.89 -11.57 -16.48
N VAL A 354 -16.67 -11.44 -15.40
CA VAL A 354 -16.10 -11.19 -14.05
C VAL A 354 -15.20 -12.35 -13.64
N ALA A 355 -15.59 -13.60 -13.91
CA ALA A 355 -14.72 -14.75 -13.66
C ALA A 355 -13.41 -14.69 -14.47
N ALA A 356 -13.46 -14.27 -15.75
CA ALA A 356 -12.26 -14.10 -16.58
C ALA A 356 -11.36 -12.95 -16.08
N LEU A 357 -11.95 -11.87 -15.57
CA LEU A 357 -11.20 -10.80 -14.89
C LEU A 357 -10.48 -11.35 -13.65
N LEU A 358 -11.21 -12.07 -12.78
CA LEU A 358 -10.65 -12.65 -11.56
C LEU A 358 -9.53 -13.65 -11.86
N GLU A 359 -9.70 -14.47 -12.90
CA GLU A 359 -8.69 -15.41 -13.40
C GLU A 359 -7.37 -14.70 -13.76
N GLY A 360 -7.45 -13.51 -14.37
CA GLY A 360 -6.28 -12.70 -14.70
C GLY A 360 -5.63 -11.99 -13.52
N ILE A 361 -6.40 -11.56 -12.51
CA ILE A 361 -5.86 -10.72 -11.41
C ILE A 361 -5.49 -11.50 -10.14
N VAL A 362 -6.22 -12.57 -9.79
CA VAL A 362 -5.99 -13.32 -8.55
C VAL A 362 -4.56 -13.89 -8.45
N PRO A 363 -3.95 -14.44 -9.52
CA PRO A 363 -2.56 -14.89 -9.46
C PRO A 363 -1.56 -13.78 -9.12
N THR A 364 -1.86 -12.53 -9.49
CA THR A 364 -0.97 -11.37 -9.30
C THR A 364 -1.09 -10.79 -7.90
N ILE A 365 -2.32 -10.58 -7.41
CA ILE A 365 -2.57 -9.83 -6.17
C ILE A 365 -3.10 -10.67 -5.01
N GLY A 366 -3.55 -11.90 -5.25
CA GLY A 366 -4.24 -12.73 -4.28
C GLY A 366 -5.75 -12.45 -4.20
N LEU A 367 -6.51 -13.45 -3.78
CA LEU A 367 -7.95 -13.35 -3.56
C LEU A 367 -8.23 -12.53 -2.30
N CYS A 368 -9.23 -11.63 -2.35
CA CYS A 368 -9.61 -10.74 -1.24
C CYS A 368 -8.47 -9.86 -0.69
N ALA A 369 -7.44 -9.59 -1.48
CA ALA A 369 -6.32 -8.75 -1.06
C ALA A 369 -6.66 -7.25 -1.08
N GLY A 370 -6.12 -6.51 -0.11
CA GLY A 370 -6.15 -5.04 -0.02
C GLY A 370 -7.46 -4.43 0.48
N ASP A 371 -7.42 -3.14 0.82
CA ASP A 371 -8.55 -2.39 1.42
C ASP A 371 -9.63 -1.97 0.39
N THR A 372 -10.09 -2.91 -0.45
CA THR A 372 -11.13 -2.67 -1.47
C THR A 372 -12.34 -3.59 -1.33
N ASP A 373 -12.86 -3.70 -0.12
CA ASP A 373 -14.02 -4.55 0.26
C ASP A 373 -15.17 -4.49 -0.74
N LYS A 374 -15.50 -3.29 -1.23
CA LYS A 374 -16.60 -3.09 -2.18
C LYS A 374 -16.40 -3.80 -3.52
N PHE A 375 -15.16 -3.88 -4.01
CA PHE A 375 -14.87 -4.62 -5.23
C PHE A 375 -15.08 -6.11 -5.01
N TRP A 376 -14.46 -6.68 -3.96
CA TRP A 376 -14.55 -8.12 -3.68
C TRP A 376 -15.99 -8.56 -3.38
N VAL A 377 -16.74 -7.77 -2.62
CA VAL A 377 -18.18 -7.99 -2.39
C VAL A 377 -18.94 -8.04 -3.72
N ASP A 378 -18.76 -7.05 -4.59
CA ASP A 378 -19.49 -7.00 -5.85
C ASP A 378 -19.04 -8.11 -6.83
N ALA A 379 -17.76 -8.43 -6.87
CA ALA A 379 -17.21 -9.47 -7.74
C ALA A 379 -17.68 -10.87 -7.32
N LEU A 380 -17.70 -11.16 -6.01
CA LEU A 380 -17.98 -12.50 -5.48
C LEU A 380 -19.46 -12.76 -5.18
N LYS A 381 -20.34 -11.75 -5.25
CA LYS A 381 -21.78 -11.89 -4.98
C LYS A 381 -22.52 -12.85 -5.93
N GLY A 382 -22.11 -12.90 -7.19
CA GLY A 382 -22.75 -13.71 -8.24
C GLY A 382 -22.00 -15.03 -8.50
N LYS A 383 -22.25 -15.67 -9.64
CA LYS A 383 -21.64 -16.97 -10.01
C LYS A 383 -20.17 -16.90 -10.42
N ALA A 384 -19.55 -15.72 -10.35
CA ALA A 384 -18.18 -15.53 -10.81
C ALA A 384 -17.16 -16.42 -10.07
N LEU A 385 -17.34 -16.65 -8.76
CA LEU A 385 -16.45 -17.53 -7.99
C LEU A 385 -16.55 -18.99 -8.46
N GLU A 386 -17.76 -19.51 -8.65
CA GLU A 386 -17.98 -20.87 -9.12
C GLU A 386 -17.39 -21.07 -10.51
N LEU A 387 -17.62 -20.11 -11.41
CA LEU A 387 -17.04 -20.12 -12.76
C LEU A 387 -15.51 -19.99 -12.73
N LEU A 388 -14.96 -19.20 -11.80
CA LEU A 388 -13.51 -19.10 -11.60
C LEU A 388 -12.92 -20.43 -11.13
N VAL A 389 -13.57 -21.13 -10.20
CA VAL A 389 -13.14 -22.47 -9.74
C VAL A 389 -13.22 -23.50 -10.86
N GLU A 390 -14.26 -23.45 -11.70
CA GLU A 390 -14.39 -24.32 -12.88
C GLU A 390 -13.25 -24.13 -13.88
N ARG A 391 -12.81 -22.88 -14.10
CA ARG A 391 -11.70 -22.54 -15.02
C ARG A 391 -10.33 -22.76 -14.41
N ARG A 392 -10.19 -22.43 -13.14
CA ARG A 392 -8.94 -22.46 -12.36
C ARG A 392 -9.16 -23.19 -11.03
N PRO A 393 -9.03 -24.53 -11.02
CA PRO A 393 -9.24 -25.34 -9.81
C PRO A 393 -8.31 -24.97 -8.64
N GLU A 394 -7.14 -24.36 -8.91
CA GLU A 394 -6.25 -23.89 -7.83
C GLU A 394 -6.91 -22.80 -6.95
N THR A 395 -7.94 -22.10 -7.45
CA THR A 395 -8.70 -21.09 -6.69
C THR A 395 -9.24 -21.65 -5.37
N VAL A 396 -9.51 -22.95 -5.30
CA VAL A 396 -9.91 -23.61 -4.04
C VAL A 396 -8.84 -23.41 -2.96
N HIS A 397 -7.55 -23.51 -3.32
CA HIS A 397 -6.44 -23.28 -2.39
C HIS A 397 -6.29 -21.79 -2.03
N ASP A 398 -6.57 -20.90 -2.99
CA ASP A 398 -6.58 -19.45 -2.72
C ASP A 398 -7.66 -19.10 -1.67
N VAL A 399 -8.86 -19.69 -1.76
CA VAL A 399 -9.93 -19.54 -0.77
C VAL A 399 -9.55 -20.13 0.59
N LEU A 400 -8.89 -21.30 0.62
CA LEU A 400 -8.45 -21.94 1.87
C LEU A 400 -7.43 -21.10 2.66
N ARG A 401 -6.69 -20.22 1.98
CA ARG A 401 -5.70 -19.33 2.62
C ARG A 401 -6.31 -18.09 3.25
N LEU A 402 -7.59 -17.78 2.96
CA LEU A 402 -8.30 -16.66 3.55
C LEU A 402 -8.50 -16.87 5.05
N LEU A 403 -8.31 -15.80 5.81
CA LEU A 403 -8.68 -15.69 7.22
C LEU A 403 -10.15 -15.24 7.34
N PRO A 404 -10.83 -15.54 8.47
CA PRO A 404 -12.21 -15.09 8.69
C PRO A 404 -12.40 -13.56 8.56
N ASP A 405 -11.39 -12.78 8.93
CA ASP A 405 -11.40 -11.31 8.85
C ASP A 405 -11.07 -10.77 7.44
N ASP A 406 -10.59 -11.61 6.51
CA ASP A 406 -10.35 -11.19 5.12
C ASP A 406 -11.67 -11.02 4.34
N ALA A 407 -12.77 -11.54 4.87
CA ALA A 407 -14.13 -11.28 4.39
C ALA A 407 -14.82 -10.25 5.31
N ASN A 408 -15.89 -9.61 4.85
CA ASN A 408 -16.60 -8.63 5.70
C ASN A 408 -17.25 -9.27 6.94
N SER A 409 -17.45 -10.60 6.93
CA SER A 409 -17.94 -11.37 8.06
C SER A 409 -17.51 -12.84 8.00
N ALA A 410 -17.54 -13.52 9.15
CA ALA A 410 -17.32 -14.96 9.24
C ALA A 410 -18.34 -15.78 8.41
N GLU A 411 -19.59 -15.32 8.32
CA GLU A 411 -20.63 -15.93 7.49
C GLU A 411 -20.28 -15.84 5.99
N GLU A 412 -19.81 -14.68 5.53
CA GLU A 412 -19.36 -14.51 4.14
C GLU A 412 -18.14 -15.38 3.84
N TRP A 413 -17.17 -15.45 4.75
CA TRP A 413 -16.02 -16.33 4.62
C TRP A 413 -16.42 -17.82 4.52
N LEU A 414 -17.32 -18.30 5.39
CA LEU A 414 -17.86 -19.67 5.31
C LEU A 414 -18.61 -19.91 3.99
N SER A 415 -19.37 -18.92 3.52
CA SER A 415 -20.05 -18.98 2.23
C SER A 415 -19.06 -19.13 1.07
N LEU A 416 -17.93 -18.42 1.09
CA LEU A 416 -16.85 -18.57 0.10
C LEU A 416 -16.24 -19.98 0.14
N LEU A 417 -15.96 -20.52 1.32
CA LEU A 417 -15.47 -21.90 1.47
C LEU A 417 -16.45 -22.93 0.91
N GLN A 418 -17.75 -22.75 1.16
CA GLN A 418 -18.78 -23.65 0.67
C GLN A 418 -18.93 -23.58 -0.86
N ARG A 419 -19.05 -22.37 -1.40
CA ARG A 419 -19.32 -22.13 -2.83
C ARG A 419 -18.15 -22.52 -3.73
N SER A 420 -16.92 -22.35 -3.25
CA SER A 420 -15.72 -22.82 -3.96
C SER A 420 -15.52 -24.34 -3.88
N GLY A 421 -16.23 -25.03 -3.00
CA GLY A 421 -15.98 -26.45 -2.70
C GLY A 421 -14.77 -26.70 -1.79
N ALA A 422 -14.10 -25.65 -1.31
CA ALA A 422 -13.03 -25.72 -0.33
C ALA A 422 -13.48 -26.40 0.97
N LEU A 423 -14.72 -26.13 1.41
CA LEU A 423 -15.31 -26.78 2.58
C LEU A 423 -15.41 -28.29 2.41
N ALA A 424 -15.79 -28.77 1.22
CA ALA A 424 -15.88 -30.20 0.93
C ALA A 424 -14.49 -30.87 0.90
N GLN A 425 -13.44 -30.16 0.49
CA GLN A 425 -12.05 -30.65 0.62
C GLN A 425 -11.59 -30.68 2.08
N LEU A 426 -11.93 -29.65 2.86
CA LEU A 426 -11.60 -29.57 4.28
C LEU A 426 -12.26 -30.67 5.12
N THR A 427 -13.50 -31.03 4.81
CA THR A 427 -14.23 -32.09 5.52
C THR A 427 -13.90 -33.50 5.02
N GLY A 428 -13.07 -33.63 3.97
CA GLY A 428 -12.76 -34.91 3.33
C GLY A 428 -13.88 -35.48 2.45
N GLU A 429 -14.97 -34.73 2.23
CA GLU A 429 -16.04 -35.09 1.29
C GLU A 429 -15.52 -35.14 -0.17
N ARG A 430 -14.43 -34.41 -0.47
CA ARG A 430 -13.72 -34.44 -1.74
C ARG A 430 -12.21 -34.60 -1.53
N PRO A 431 -11.50 -35.35 -2.39
CA PRO A 431 -10.04 -35.40 -2.35
C PRO A 431 -9.43 -34.07 -2.82
N GLY A 432 -8.19 -33.81 -2.42
CA GLY A 432 -7.43 -32.64 -2.88
C GLY A 432 -6.57 -31.97 -1.80
N LEU A 433 -6.85 -32.25 -0.53
CA LEU A 433 -6.14 -31.64 0.60
C LEU A 433 -5.18 -32.65 1.26
N PRO A 434 -3.87 -32.37 1.37
CA PRO A 434 -2.92 -33.24 2.06
C PRO A 434 -3.27 -33.48 3.53
N ASP A 435 -2.86 -34.63 4.07
CA ASP A 435 -3.09 -34.95 5.48
C ASP A 435 -2.37 -33.93 6.38
N GLY A 436 -3.08 -33.45 7.40
CA GLY A 436 -2.58 -32.44 8.35
C GLY A 436 -2.74 -30.99 7.89
N GLU A 437 -3.08 -30.74 6.62
CA GLU A 437 -3.31 -29.39 6.12
C GLU A 437 -4.56 -28.75 6.74
N ALA A 438 -5.63 -29.54 6.96
CA ALA A 438 -6.81 -29.08 7.70
C ALA A 438 -6.46 -28.65 9.13
N ALA A 439 -5.58 -29.39 9.82
CA ALA A 439 -5.10 -29.05 11.16
C ALA A 439 -4.28 -27.74 11.15
N ARG A 440 -3.43 -27.55 10.12
CA ARG A 440 -2.63 -26.34 9.93
C ARG A 440 -3.49 -25.11 9.67
N LEU A 441 -4.52 -25.22 8.82
CA LEU A 441 -5.46 -24.15 8.50
C LEU A 441 -6.31 -23.77 9.72
N LEU A 442 -6.85 -24.75 10.43
CA LEU A 442 -7.60 -24.51 11.66
C LEU A 442 -6.77 -23.74 12.69
N ARG A 443 -5.50 -24.13 12.90
CA ARG A 443 -4.58 -23.37 13.77
C ARG A 443 -4.48 -21.91 13.34
N ASN A 444 -4.30 -21.65 12.04
CA ASN A 444 -4.12 -20.31 11.52
C ASN A 444 -5.38 -19.44 11.71
N TRP A 445 -6.56 -19.96 11.43
CA TRP A 445 -7.83 -19.26 11.67
C TRP A 445 -8.05 -19.01 13.16
N LEU A 446 -7.75 -19.99 14.01
CA LEU A 446 -7.85 -19.81 15.46
C LEU A 446 -6.83 -18.77 15.97
N ALA A 447 -5.71 -18.56 15.29
CA ALA A 447 -4.69 -17.59 15.68
C ALA A 447 -4.94 -16.17 15.14
N SER A 448 -5.77 -16.02 14.09
CA SER A 448 -6.06 -14.72 13.48
C SER A 448 -7.15 -13.93 14.19
N GLU A 449 -8.03 -14.58 14.96
CA GLU A 449 -9.12 -13.87 15.63
C GLU A 449 -8.60 -12.81 16.62
N PRO A 450 -9.14 -11.57 16.60
CA PRO A 450 -8.70 -10.51 17.48
C PRO A 450 -8.88 -10.90 18.95
N THR A 451 -7.84 -10.63 19.75
CA THR A 451 -7.81 -10.96 21.18
C THR A 451 -8.87 -10.23 22.02
N SER A 452 -9.53 -9.23 21.43
CA SER A 452 -10.55 -8.38 22.05
C SER A 452 -12.00 -8.83 21.76
N ARG A 453 -12.21 -9.83 20.90
CA ARG A 453 -13.53 -10.36 20.55
C ARG A 453 -13.71 -11.77 21.12
N VAL A 454 -14.95 -12.09 21.51
CA VAL A 454 -15.35 -13.49 21.71
C VAL A 454 -15.20 -14.18 20.35
N ARG A 455 -14.60 -15.38 20.34
CA ARG A 455 -14.41 -16.16 19.13
C ARG A 455 -15.75 -16.40 18.43
N SER A 456 -15.73 -16.38 17.09
CA SER A 456 -16.92 -16.59 16.27
C SER A 456 -17.51 -17.99 16.48
N ASP A 457 -18.82 -18.07 16.69
CA ASP A 457 -19.52 -19.33 16.85
C ASP A 457 -19.42 -20.19 15.58
N GLU A 458 -19.33 -19.52 14.43
CA GLU A 458 -19.12 -20.09 13.10
C GLU A 458 -17.80 -20.87 12.98
N LEU A 459 -16.70 -20.34 13.51
CA LEU A 459 -15.40 -21.03 13.47
C LEU A 459 -15.38 -22.26 14.38
N TYR A 460 -16.07 -22.19 15.53
CA TYR A 460 -16.26 -23.34 16.42
C TYR A 460 -17.04 -24.45 15.72
N ASP A 461 -18.20 -24.11 15.13
CA ASP A 461 -19.04 -25.07 14.43
C ASP A 461 -18.31 -25.70 13.24
N LEU A 462 -17.50 -24.91 12.50
CA LEU A 462 -16.63 -25.43 11.47
C LEU A 462 -15.61 -26.42 12.04
N ALA A 463 -14.90 -26.07 13.12
CA ALA A 463 -13.89 -26.94 13.71
C ALA A 463 -14.47 -28.30 14.16
N VAL A 464 -15.68 -28.32 14.72
CA VAL A 464 -16.42 -29.54 15.04
C VAL A 464 -16.74 -30.34 13.78
N ARG A 465 -17.18 -29.67 12.72
CA ARG A 465 -17.45 -30.31 11.42
C ARG A 465 -16.18 -30.89 10.78
N LEU A 466 -15.00 -30.33 11.04
CA LEU A 466 -13.71 -30.85 10.59
C LEU A 466 -13.22 -32.04 11.40
N ALA A 467 -13.75 -32.28 12.60
CA ALA A 467 -13.23 -33.27 13.54
C ALA A 467 -13.10 -34.69 12.95
N PRO A 468 -14.05 -35.22 12.13
CA PRO A 468 -13.87 -36.52 11.49
C PRO A 468 -12.66 -36.59 10.55
N ARG A 469 -12.40 -35.54 9.74
CA ARG A 469 -11.21 -35.45 8.87
C ARG A 469 -9.95 -35.33 9.71
N LEU A 470 -9.95 -34.45 10.72
CA LEU A 470 -8.79 -34.26 11.60
C LEU A 470 -8.40 -35.54 12.35
N ALA A 471 -9.38 -36.34 12.80
CA ALA A 471 -9.15 -37.64 13.42
C ALA A 471 -8.59 -38.66 12.43
N ALA A 472 -9.09 -38.67 11.19
CA ALA A 472 -8.62 -39.57 10.13
C ALA A 472 -7.19 -39.27 9.67
N ASP A 473 -6.79 -37.99 9.60
CA ASP A 473 -5.44 -37.58 9.21
C ASP A 473 -4.37 -38.04 10.20
N ALA A 474 -4.76 -38.29 11.46
CA ALA A 474 -3.86 -38.64 12.57
C ALA A 474 -2.69 -37.67 12.77
N VAL A 475 -2.77 -36.44 12.24
CA VAL A 475 -1.81 -35.36 12.45
C VAL A 475 -2.27 -34.52 13.65
N PRO A 476 -1.46 -34.36 14.71
CA PRO A 476 -1.88 -33.62 15.89
C PRO A 476 -2.20 -32.14 15.60
N VAL A 477 -3.39 -31.70 16.00
CA VAL A 477 -3.80 -30.29 15.92
C VAL A 477 -3.05 -29.48 16.98
N ARG A 478 -2.36 -28.42 16.55
CA ARG A 478 -1.69 -27.48 17.45
C ARG A 478 -2.60 -26.28 17.70
N LEU A 479 -2.99 -26.11 18.96
CA LEU A 479 -3.76 -24.94 19.40
C LEU A 479 -2.89 -23.66 19.37
N PRO A 480 -3.51 -22.48 19.16
CA PRO A 480 -2.81 -21.21 19.35
C PRO A 480 -2.39 -21.07 20.82
N CYS A 481 -1.13 -20.72 21.06
CA CYS A 481 -0.58 -20.40 22.38
C CYS A 481 0.29 -19.15 22.25
N PRO A 482 0.46 -18.34 23.31
CA PRO A 482 1.32 -17.16 23.26
C PRO A 482 2.77 -17.53 22.90
N GLU A 483 3.37 -16.75 22.02
CA GLU A 483 4.81 -16.77 21.75
C GLU A 483 5.47 -15.58 22.47
N PRO A 484 6.75 -15.68 22.88
CA PRO A 484 7.42 -14.65 23.70
C PRO A 484 7.36 -13.21 23.13
N ASP A 485 7.31 -13.08 21.80
CA ASP A 485 7.38 -11.80 21.08
C ASP A 485 6.06 -11.36 20.42
N ARG A 486 4.96 -12.11 20.61
CA ARG A 486 3.65 -11.81 19.98
C ARG A 486 2.57 -11.47 21.00
N MET A 487 1.58 -10.68 20.56
CA MET A 487 0.39 -10.35 21.33
C MET A 487 -0.28 -11.61 21.92
N ARG A 488 -0.89 -11.46 23.10
CA ARG A 488 -1.55 -12.51 23.90
C ARG A 488 -2.53 -13.34 23.07
N ALA A 489 -2.19 -14.56 22.65
CA ALA A 489 -3.11 -15.44 21.93
C ALA A 489 -4.20 -16.01 22.86
N LEU A 490 -5.44 -16.07 22.39
CA LEU A 490 -6.54 -16.73 23.09
C LEU A 490 -6.46 -18.25 22.90
N ILE A 491 -6.57 -19.04 23.97
CA ILE A 491 -6.51 -20.50 23.94
C ILE A 491 -7.95 -21.06 24.10
N PRO A 492 -8.54 -21.69 23.05
CA PRO A 492 -9.91 -22.20 23.10
C PRO A 492 -9.96 -23.58 23.76
N LEU A 493 -10.02 -23.62 25.10
CA LEU A 493 -9.95 -24.87 25.87
C LEU A 493 -11.21 -25.73 25.69
N ASP A 494 -12.37 -25.10 25.58
CA ASP A 494 -13.63 -25.80 25.31
C ASP A 494 -13.67 -26.45 23.92
N LEU A 495 -13.11 -25.79 22.89
CA LEU A 495 -12.93 -26.40 21.58
C LEU A 495 -11.95 -27.57 21.64
N ALA A 496 -10.85 -27.44 22.40
CA ALA A 496 -9.88 -28.51 22.57
C ALA A 496 -10.52 -29.75 23.23
N ASP A 497 -11.38 -29.55 24.23
CA ASP A 497 -12.18 -30.62 24.84
C ASP A 497 -13.09 -31.32 23.82
N GLU A 498 -13.75 -30.53 22.96
CA GLU A 498 -14.65 -31.04 21.93
C GLU A 498 -13.91 -31.83 20.85
N LEU A 499 -12.77 -31.33 20.37
CA LEU A 499 -11.92 -32.05 19.41
C LEU A 499 -11.44 -33.39 19.99
N LEU A 500 -11.04 -33.43 21.27
CA LEU A 500 -10.67 -34.68 21.94
C LEU A 500 -11.85 -35.64 22.09
N GLU A 501 -13.08 -35.13 22.31
CA GLU A 501 -14.28 -35.98 22.33
C GLU A 501 -14.52 -36.67 20.98
N HIS A 502 -14.23 -35.99 19.88
CA HIS A 502 -14.30 -36.55 18.53
C HIS A 502 -13.09 -37.40 18.13
N GLY A 503 -12.13 -37.64 19.04
CA GLY A 503 -10.96 -38.48 18.78
C GLY A 503 -9.83 -37.79 18.00
N VAL A 504 -9.85 -36.46 17.91
CA VAL A 504 -8.79 -35.70 17.25
C VAL A 504 -7.56 -35.65 18.15
N ALA A 505 -6.39 -36.03 17.61
CA ALA A 505 -5.14 -35.90 18.34
C ALA A 505 -4.76 -34.42 18.51
N LEU A 506 -4.43 -34.00 19.73
CA LEU A 506 -3.86 -32.68 20.00
C LEU A 506 -2.35 -32.77 20.21
N ALA A 507 -1.63 -31.78 19.67
CA ALA A 507 -0.19 -31.62 19.89
C ALA A 507 0.10 -31.33 21.38
N ASP A 508 1.33 -31.61 21.81
CA ASP A 508 1.73 -31.35 23.18
C ASP A 508 1.56 -29.85 23.55
N PRO A 509 0.92 -29.55 24.70
CA PRO A 509 0.81 -28.18 25.17
C PRO A 509 2.19 -27.63 25.56
N PRO A 510 2.46 -26.33 25.31
CA PRO A 510 3.68 -25.72 25.82
C PRO A 510 3.66 -25.68 27.37
N PRO A 511 4.85 -25.67 28.02
CA PRO A 511 4.94 -25.59 29.48
C PRO A 511 4.18 -24.38 30.04
N GLY A 512 3.35 -24.59 31.07
CA GLY A 512 2.53 -23.54 31.69
C GLY A 512 1.62 -22.79 30.71
N LEU A 513 1.28 -23.43 29.58
CA LEU A 513 0.60 -22.88 28.41
C LEU A 513 1.19 -21.57 27.87
N GLY A 514 2.53 -21.50 27.84
CA GLY A 514 3.27 -20.42 27.17
C GLY A 514 3.17 -19.07 27.89
N GLY A 515 2.80 -19.05 29.18
CA GLY A 515 2.58 -17.81 29.93
C GLY A 515 1.24 -17.13 29.59
N ALA A 516 0.25 -17.90 29.12
CA ALA A 516 -1.08 -17.38 28.89
C ALA A 516 -1.73 -16.97 30.21
N GLY A 517 -2.16 -15.71 30.30
CA GLY A 517 -2.96 -15.25 31.44
C GLY A 517 -4.32 -15.96 31.52
N ILE A 518 -4.88 -16.08 32.72
CA ILE A 518 -6.17 -16.75 33.00
C ILE A 518 -7.30 -16.22 32.08
N ALA A 519 -7.30 -14.91 31.78
CA ALA A 519 -8.29 -14.29 30.89
C ALA A 519 -8.22 -14.77 29.42
N ASN A 520 -7.08 -15.31 28.98
CA ASN A 520 -6.88 -15.82 27.63
C ASN A 520 -7.24 -17.31 27.50
N MET A 521 -7.53 -17.99 28.62
CA MET A 521 -7.97 -19.39 28.65
C MET A 521 -9.49 -19.43 28.47
N LEU A 522 -9.93 -19.56 27.22
CA LEU A 522 -11.34 -19.45 26.86
C LEU A 522 -12.10 -20.73 27.18
N VAL A 523 -13.23 -20.54 27.84
CA VAL A 523 -14.20 -21.59 28.18
C VAL A 523 -15.59 -20.99 28.06
N HIS A 524 -16.33 -21.36 27.01
CA HIS A 524 -17.65 -20.82 26.70
C HIS A 524 -18.71 -21.93 26.64
N ARG A 525 -18.55 -22.90 25.74
CA ARG A 525 -19.59 -23.92 25.45
C ARG A 525 -19.51 -25.15 26.34
N ARG A 526 -18.30 -25.54 26.76
CA ARG A 526 -18.02 -26.81 27.44
C ARG A 526 -17.24 -26.62 28.75
N PRO A 527 -17.88 -26.11 29.82
CA PRO A 527 -17.19 -25.74 31.05
C PRO A 527 -16.61 -26.91 31.86
N GLN A 528 -16.97 -28.15 31.54
CA GLN A 528 -16.46 -29.31 32.28
C GLN A 528 -15.07 -29.76 31.85
N LEU A 529 -14.67 -29.47 30.60
CA LEU A 529 -13.36 -29.85 30.04
C LEU A 529 -13.00 -31.33 30.27
N THR A 530 -14.01 -32.22 30.28
CA THR A 530 -13.89 -33.62 30.72
C THR A 530 -12.80 -34.40 29.98
N ARG A 531 -12.71 -34.26 28.66
CA ARG A 531 -11.72 -34.94 27.82
C ARG A 531 -10.36 -34.27 27.92
N LEU A 532 -10.33 -32.95 27.96
CA LEU A 532 -9.09 -32.19 28.08
C LEU A 532 -8.39 -32.44 29.41
N LEU A 533 -9.15 -32.51 30.51
CA LEU A 533 -8.63 -32.82 31.85
C LEU A 533 -8.30 -34.31 32.04
N ALA A 534 -8.85 -35.20 31.21
CA ALA A 534 -8.45 -36.60 31.16
C ALA A 534 -7.10 -36.79 30.45
N ASP A 535 -6.67 -35.86 29.59
CA ASP A 535 -5.31 -35.87 29.03
C ASP A 535 -4.29 -35.38 30.08
N PRO A 536 -3.37 -36.24 30.56
CA PRO A 536 -2.45 -35.89 31.64
C PRO A 536 -1.48 -34.76 31.24
N ARG A 537 -1.20 -34.57 29.95
CA ARG A 537 -0.32 -33.51 29.46
C ARG A 537 -0.99 -32.15 29.66
N PHE A 538 -2.23 -32.02 29.19
CA PHE A 538 -3.01 -30.78 29.33
C PHE A 538 -3.41 -30.51 30.76
N ALA A 539 -3.86 -31.52 31.52
CA ALA A 539 -4.22 -31.36 32.92
C ALA A 539 -3.07 -30.84 33.78
N ARG A 540 -1.84 -31.30 33.52
CA ARG A 540 -0.62 -30.81 34.19
C ARG A 540 -0.34 -29.36 33.83
N GLU A 541 -0.26 -29.03 32.55
CA GLU A 541 0.11 -27.68 32.12
C GLU A 541 -0.97 -26.63 32.45
N LEU A 542 -2.26 -27.00 32.40
CA LEU A 542 -3.36 -26.12 32.83
C LEU A 542 -3.28 -25.81 34.33
N ARG A 543 -3.02 -26.82 35.17
CA ARG A 543 -2.84 -26.61 36.61
C ARG A 543 -1.63 -25.73 36.88
N ASN A 544 -0.49 -26.01 36.25
CA ASN A 544 0.71 -25.19 36.37
C ASN A 544 0.46 -23.73 35.96
N ALA A 545 -0.23 -23.50 34.83
CA ALA A 545 -0.54 -22.17 34.34
C ALA A 545 -1.47 -21.41 35.30
N LEU A 546 -2.53 -22.08 35.78
CA LEU A 546 -3.47 -21.49 36.73
C LEU A 546 -2.82 -21.16 38.08
N ASP A 547 -2.03 -22.08 38.64
CA ASP A 547 -1.28 -21.84 39.88
C ASP A 547 -0.26 -20.71 39.69
N ALA A 548 0.46 -20.68 38.57
CA ALA A 548 1.43 -19.63 38.28
C ALA A 548 0.79 -18.24 38.22
N GLU A 549 -0.40 -18.12 37.61
CA GLU A 549 -1.14 -16.86 37.54
C GLU A 549 -1.75 -16.44 38.88
N LEU A 550 -2.30 -17.39 39.65
CA LEU A 550 -2.84 -17.13 40.99
C LEU A 550 -1.74 -16.77 42.00
N GLU A 551 -0.54 -17.30 41.82
CA GLU A 551 0.65 -16.99 42.64
C GLU A 551 1.48 -15.84 42.07
N LEU A 552 1.10 -15.30 40.89
CA LEU A 552 1.81 -14.24 40.15
C LEU A 552 3.31 -14.54 39.93
N VAL A 553 3.61 -15.80 39.59
CA VAL A 553 4.97 -16.31 39.34
C VAL A 553 5.61 -15.60 38.15
N GLY A 554 6.89 -15.23 38.27
CA GLY A 554 7.66 -14.59 37.20
C GLY A 554 7.59 -13.06 37.16
N LEU A 555 6.80 -12.44 38.05
CA LEU A 555 6.93 -11.00 38.29
C LEU A 555 8.20 -10.72 39.12
N PRO A 556 8.97 -9.65 38.80
CA PRO A 556 10.15 -9.29 39.56
C PRO A 556 9.80 -9.04 41.04
N ASP A 557 10.66 -9.51 41.93
CA ASP A 557 10.52 -9.28 43.37
C ASP A 557 10.56 -7.77 43.66
N ALA A 558 9.47 -7.26 44.26
CA ALA A 558 9.32 -5.93 44.85
C ALA A 558 9.76 -4.75 43.94
N GLY A 559 8.79 -4.08 43.30
CA GLY A 559 9.07 -2.83 42.57
C GLY A 559 7.85 -2.24 41.85
N ILE A 560 8.07 -1.12 41.16
CA ILE A 560 7.05 -0.34 40.42
C ILE A 560 6.26 -1.23 39.42
N SER A 561 6.90 -2.26 38.87
CA SER A 561 6.29 -3.25 37.98
C SER A 561 5.25 -4.13 38.69
N TYR A 562 5.42 -4.48 39.96
CA TYR A 562 4.46 -5.30 40.72
C TYR A 562 3.16 -4.53 40.99
N HIS A 563 3.27 -3.24 41.33
CA HIS A 563 2.11 -2.35 41.50
C HIS A 563 1.35 -2.07 40.19
N ARG A 564 1.88 -2.47 39.03
CA ARG A 564 1.10 -2.51 37.77
C ARG A 564 0.00 -3.55 37.80
N HIS A 565 0.20 -4.63 38.56
CA HIS A 565 -0.72 -5.76 38.68
C HIS A 565 -1.67 -5.65 39.89
N TYR A 566 -1.44 -4.69 40.80
CA TYR A 566 -2.35 -4.41 41.91
C TYR A 566 -2.98 -3.01 41.79
N ARG A 567 -4.20 -2.96 41.22
CA ARG A 567 -4.96 -1.71 41.01
C ARG A 567 -6.36 -1.81 41.61
N PRO A 568 -6.48 -1.88 42.94
CA PRO A 568 -7.75 -2.19 43.59
C PRO A 568 -8.83 -1.12 43.35
N HIS A 569 -8.46 0.09 42.91
CA HIS A 569 -9.38 1.20 42.69
C HIS A 569 -9.98 1.25 41.27
N ARG A 570 -9.36 0.60 40.28
CA ARG A 570 -9.87 0.55 38.90
C ARG A 570 -10.95 -0.53 38.79
N ALA A 571 -12.15 -0.16 38.31
CA ALA A 571 -13.32 -1.05 38.33
C ALA A 571 -13.69 -1.66 36.97
N THR A 572 -13.26 -1.06 35.85
CA THR A 572 -13.79 -1.35 34.50
C THR A 572 -12.73 -1.75 33.47
N GLU A 573 -11.50 -2.04 33.90
CA GLU A 573 -10.42 -2.47 33.00
C GLU A 573 -10.37 -3.99 32.86
N HIS A 574 -9.69 -4.48 31.81
CA HIS A 574 -9.31 -5.89 31.72
C HIS A 574 -8.48 -6.26 32.95
N ASN A 575 -8.75 -7.42 33.55
CA ASN A 575 -8.16 -7.85 34.83
C ASN A 575 -8.49 -6.94 36.03
N SER A 576 -9.74 -6.54 36.16
CA SER A 576 -10.26 -5.78 37.30
C SER A 576 -11.21 -6.61 38.16
N TRP A 577 -11.74 -6.01 39.23
CA TRP A 577 -12.73 -6.64 40.10
C TRP A 577 -14.00 -7.16 39.39
N GLN A 578 -14.26 -6.77 38.13
CA GLN A 578 -15.36 -7.29 37.31
C GLN A 578 -14.97 -8.50 36.45
N SER A 579 -13.68 -8.85 36.43
CA SER A 579 -13.13 -9.97 35.67
C SER A 579 -13.76 -11.29 36.13
N THR A 580 -14.25 -12.07 35.17
CA THR A 580 -14.80 -13.39 35.43
C THR A 580 -14.25 -14.45 34.46
N PRO A 581 -12.97 -14.84 34.60
CA PRO A 581 -12.35 -15.77 33.66
C PRO A 581 -13.08 -17.13 33.62
N GLY A 582 -13.37 -17.63 32.43
CA GLY A 582 -14.15 -18.87 32.24
C GLY A 582 -13.48 -20.10 32.88
N ILE A 583 -12.15 -20.21 32.76
CA ILE A 583 -11.38 -21.33 33.33
C ILE A 583 -11.58 -21.49 34.85
N CYS A 584 -11.80 -20.41 35.58
CA CYS A 584 -12.04 -20.45 37.02
C CYS A 584 -13.37 -21.11 37.40
N ARG A 585 -14.35 -21.14 36.48
CA ARG A 585 -15.67 -21.77 36.72
C ARG A 585 -15.68 -23.27 36.46
N THR A 586 -14.64 -23.80 35.83
CA THR A 586 -14.46 -25.23 35.58
C THR A 586 -14.20 -26.00 36.89
N PRO A 587 -14.39 -27.34 36.94
CA PRO A 587 -14.07 -28.12 38.14
C PRO A 587 -12.64 -27.94 38.63
N LEU A 588 -11.65 -27.97 37.71
CA LEU A 588 -10.24 -27.72 38.01
C LEU A 588 -10.03 -26.31 38.58
N GLY A 589 -10.66 -25.31 37.96
CA GLY A 589 -10.56 -23.92 38.37
C GLY A 589 -11.08 -23.69 39.79
N ARG A 590 -12.23 -24.27 40.11
CA ARG A 590 -12.83 -24.18 41.46
C ARG A 590 -11.93 -24.82 42.51
N GLU A 591 -11.44 -26.03 42.25
CA GLU A 591 -10.52 -26.73 43.15
C GLU A 591 -9.26 -25.90 43.41
N ALA A 592 -8.63 -25.40 42.35
CA ALA A 592 -7.42 -24.59 42.44
C ALA A 592 -7.66 -23.28 43.19
N LEU A 593 -8.80 -22.60 42.95
CA LEU A 593 -9.14 -21.36 43.65
C LEU A 593 -9.38 -21.56 45.15
N HIS A 594 -10.08 -22.63 45.55
CA HIS A 594 -10.26 -22.94 46.98
C HIS A 594 -8.93 -23.28 47.65
N ALA A 595 -8.12 -24.15 47.02
CA ALA A 595 -6.80 -24.49 47.54
C ALA A 595 -5.88 -23.25 47.63
N TRP A 596 -5.95 -22.37 46.64
CA TRP A 596 -5.21 -21.10 46.65
C TRP A 596 -5.69 -20.15 47.76
N LEU A 597 -7.00 -20.01 47.96
CA LEU A 597 -7.56 -19.20 49.05
C LEU A 597 -7.06 -19.69 50.41
N ASP A 598 -7.05 -21.01 50.63
CA ASP A 598 -6.54 -21.60 51.87
C ASP A 598 -5.05 -21.32 52.08
N ARG A 599 -4.24 -21.35 51.00
CA ARG A 599 -2.82 -20.92 51.06
C ARG A 599 -2.70 -19.45 51.42
N GLN A 600 -3.51 -18.57 50.84
CA GLN A 600 -3.48 -17.14 51.16
C GLN A 600 -3.88 -16.88 52.62
N ARG A 601 -4.87 -17.59 53.15
CA ARG A 601 -5.24 -17.54 54.57
C ARG A 601 -4.11 -18.03 55.47
N ALA A 602 -3.43 -19.12 55.11
CA ALA A 602 -2.28 -19.61 55.85
C ALA A 602 -1.14 -18.59 55.88
N ARG A 603 -0.84 -17.95 54.74
CA ARG A 603 0.13 -16.84 54.65
C ARG A 603 -0.27 -15.66 55.53
N LEU A 604 -1.55 -15.30 55.53
CA LEU A 604 -2.06 -14.22 56.37
C LEU A 604 -1.86 -14.50 57.86
N ARG A 605 -2.15 -15.74 58.30
CA ARG A 605 -1.97 -16.18 59.69
C ARG A 605 -0.50 -16.28 60.11
N ALA A 606 0.40 -16.52 59.16
CA ALA A 606 1.85 -16.56 59.42
C ALA A 606 2.46 -15.16 59.62
N GLY A 607 1.70 -14.09 59.32
CA GLY A 607 2.18 -12.71 59.33
C GLY A 607 2.73 -12.30 57.96
N LEU A 608 2.42 -11.08 57.56
CA LEU A 608 2.84 -10.48 56.29
C LEU A 608 3.44 -9.11 56.55
N ASP A 609 4.41 -8.70 55.73
CA ASP A 609 4.77 -7.28 55.55
C ASP A 609 3.80 -6.60 54.58
N LEU A 610 3.94 -5.30 54.34
CA LEU A 610 3.02 -4.56 53.47
C LEU A 610 3.07 -5.09 52.04
N ASN A 611 4.25 -5.45 51.55
CA ASN A 611 4.43 -6.02 50.21
C ASN A 611 3.80 -7.43 50.11
N GLY A 612 3.95 -8.25 51.14
CA GLY A 612 3.29 -9.55 51.26
C GLY A 612 1.77 -9.44 51.22
N LEU A 613 1.21 -8.41 51.85
CA LEU A 613 -0.23 -8.11 51.73
C LEU A 613 -0.61 -7.74 50.28
N VAL A 614 0.18 -6.92 49.59
CA VAL A 614 -0.04 -6.63 48.16
C VAL A 614 0.00 -7.92 47.34
N ARG A 615 0.94 -8.84 47.63
CA ARG A 615 1.04 -10.13 46.93
C ARG A 615 -0.20 -10.99 47.11
N VAL A 616 -0.76 -11.02 48.32
CA VAL A 616 -1.99 -11.75 48.62
C VAL A 616 -3.20 -11.12 47.93
N LEU A 617 -3.30 -9.78 47.92
CA LEU A 617 -4.47 -9.08 47.39
C LEU A 617 -4.48 -8.93 45.87
N ALA A 618 -3.31 -8.93 45.22
CA ALA A 618 -3.21 -8.70 43.79
C ALA A 618 -4.02 -9.70 42.95
N PRO A 619 -3.89 -11.04 43.10
CA PRO A 619 -4.62 -11.99 42.28
C PRO A 619 -6.15 -11.86 42.41
N PHE A 620 -6.67 -11.50 43.59
CA PHE A 620 -8.12 -11.26 43.78
C PHE A 620 -8.66 -10.16 42.88
N VAL A 621 -7.85 -9.17 42.51
CA VAL A 621 -8.26 -8.15 41.53
C VAL A 621 -8.45 -8.78 40.15
N HIS A 622 -7.65 -9.77 39.75
CA HIS A 622 -7.73 -10.41 38.42
C HIS A 622 -8.88 -11.42 38.31
N VAL A 623 -9.38 -11.95 39.43
CA VAL A 623 -10.49 -12.92 39.48
C VAL A 623 -11.73 -12.39 40.21
N GLY A 624 -11.84 -11.07 40.40
CA GLY A 624 -12.77 -10.47 41.35
C GLY A 624 -14.23 -10.91 41.22
N GLY A 625 -14.78 -10.98 40.01
CA GLY A 625 -16.17 -11.43 39.83
C GLY A 625 -16.36 -12.92 40.15
N VAL A 626 -15.31 -13.74 40.01
CA VAL A 626 -15.34 -15.14 40.44
C VAL A 626 -15.41 -15.26 41.96
N VAL A 627 -14.86 -14.30 42.71
CA VAL A 627 -14.95 -14.29 44.18
C VAL A 627 -16.41 -14.23 44.63
N ASP A 628 -17.19 -13.35 44.00
CA ASP A 628 -18.63 -13.17 44.29
C ASP A 628 -19.42 -14.44 44.05
N GLU A 629 -19.05 -15.19 42.99
CA GLU A 629 -19.74 -16.38 42.54
C GLU A 629 -19.34 -17.64 43.31
N LEU A 630 -18.05 -17.83 43.62
CA LEU A 630 -17.49 -19.12 44.02
C LEU A 630 -16.77 -19.13 45.37
N LEU A 631 -16.34 -17.98 45.91
CA LEU A 631 -15.43 -17.94 47.07
C LEU A 631 -16.02 -17.29 48.32
N LYS A 632 -17.36 -17.17 48.44
CA LYS A 632 -17.98 -16.65 49.67
C LYS A 632 -17.58 -17.50 50.89
N ASP A 633 -16.91 -16.86 51.87
CA ASP A 633 -16.43 -17.48 53.11
C ASP A 633 -16.33 -16.41 54.20
N GLU A 634 -17.28 -16.42 55.14
CA GLU A 634 -17.35 -15.48 56.27
C GLU A 634 -16.20 -15.62 57.27
N ALA A 635 -15.55 -16.79 57.34
CA ALA A 635 -14.37 -16.96 58.16
C ALA A 635 -13.16 -16.29 57.49
N ALA A 636 -12.99 -16.50 56.17
CA ALA A 636 -11.97 -15.80 55.41
C ALA A 636 -12.18 -14.28 55.44
N ALA A 637 -13.42 -13.80 55.28
CA ALA A 637 -13.75 -12.38 55.35
C ALA A 637 -13.32 -11.75 56.68
N ARG A 638 -13.59 -12.43 57.81
CA ARG A 638 -13.14 -11.99 59.15
C ARG A 638 -11.63 -11.96 59.30
N GLU A 639 -10.93 -12.97 58.76
CA GLU A 639 -9.46 -13.01 58.78
C GLU A 639 -8.85 -11.85 57.98
N PHE A 640 -9.35 -11.58 56.77
CA PHE A 640 -8.92 -10.44 55.97
C PHE A 640 -9.30 -9.09 56.59
N ALA A 641 -10.47 -8.99 57.24
CA ALA A 641 -10.87 -7.77 57.93
C ALA A 641 -10.01 -7.45 59.17
N ALA A 642 -9.37 -8.45 59.77
CA ALA A 642 -8.52 -8.29 60.95
C ALA A 642 -7.11 -7.73 60.64
N VAL A 643 -6.77 -7.53 59.36
CA VAL A 643 -5.44 -7.05 58.95
C VAL A 643 -5.24 -5.58 59.32
N ASP A 644 -4.30 -5.34 60.22
CA ASP A 644 -3.91 -3.98 60.64
C ASP A 644 -2.94 -3.35 59.63
N VAL A 645 -3.50 -2.76 58.55
CA VAL A 645 -2.70 -2.11 57.50
C VAL A 645 -1.85 -0.96 58.06
N ALA A 646 -2.33 -0.23 59.07
CA ALA A 646 -1.58 0.87 59.67
C ALA A 646 -0.31 0.36 60.37
N ALA A 647 -0.40 -0.77 61.07
CA ALA A 647 0.78 -1.42 61.65
C ALA A 647 1.80 -1.85 60.59
N LEU A 648 1.36 -2.38 59.44
CA LEU A 648 2.25 -2.75 58.33
C LEU A 648 2.93 -1.53 57.69
N VAL A 649 2.17 -0.44 57.50
CA VAL A 649 2.73 0.84 57.02
C VAL A 649 3.78 1.37 57.97
N LEU A 650 3.50 1.40 59.28
CA LEU A 650 4.45 1.88 60.28
C LEU A 650 5.75 1.07 60.31
N ALA A 651 5.67 -0.25 60.10
CA ALA A 651 6.84 -1.11 60.05
C ALA A 651 7.75 -0.85 58.84
N ASP A 652 7.17 -0.44 57.70
CA ASP A 652 7.87 -0.21 56.44
C ASP A 652 8.25 1.27 56.20
N LEU A 653 7.86 2.20 57.10
CA LEU A 653 8.24 3.61 57.01
C LEU A 653 9.75 3.80 57.26
N PRO A 654 10.41 4.75 56.56
CA PRO A 654 11.84 4.99 56.68
C PRO A 654 12.26 5.63 58.02
N ILE A 655 11.30 6.09 58.83
CA ILE A 655 11.51 6.69 60.15
C ILE A 655 10.42 6.22 61.12
N GLN A 656 10.68 6.33 62.43
CA GLN A 656 9.65 6.10 63.44
C GLN A 656 8.59 7.19 63.36
N ALA A 657 7.32 6.79 63.42
CA ALA A 657 6.18 7.69 63.30
C ALA A 657 5.11 7.35 64.33
N ASP A 658 4.33 8.35 64.72
CA ASP A 658 3.17 8.17 65.59
C ASP A 658 2.00 7.56 64.82
N ARG A 659 1.41 6.50 65.37
CA ARG A 659 0.35 5.73 64.71
C ARG A 659 -0.89 6.58 64.39
N PRO A 660 -1.50 7.31 65.34
CA PRO A 660 -2.59 8.23 65.07
C PRO A 660 -2.30 9.25 63.95
N ALA A 661 -1.08 9.79 63.89
CA ALA A 661 -0.68 10.75 62.86
C ALA A 661 -0.62 10.11 61.47
N VAL A 662 -0.06 8.91 61.35
CA VAL A 662 0.00 8.14 60.09
C VAL A 662 -1.40 7.73 59.63
N GLU A 663 -2.25 7.25 60.55
CA GLU A 663 -3.66 6.91 60.24
C GLU A 663 -4.45 8.13 59.74
N ALA A 664 -4.27 9.29 60.40
CA ALA A 664 -4.89 10.55 59.98
C ALA A 664 -4.41 10.99 58.60
N LEU A 665 -3.12 10.87 58.31
CA LEU A 665 -2.55 11.19 57.00
C LEU A 665 -3.13 10.29 55.91
N MET A 666 -3.12 8.97 56.12
CA MET A 666 -3.67 7.98 55.19
C MET A 666 -5.16 8.22 54.91
N ALA A 667 -5.94 8.60 55.92
CA ALA A 667 -7.37 8.93 55.75
C ALA A 667 -7.62 10.12 54.81
N THR A 668 -6.64 11.01 54.60
CA THR A 668 -6.74 12.12 53.64
C THR A 668 -6.38 11.73 52.20
N MET A 669 -5.74 10.58 52.01
CA MET A 669 -5.27 10.10 50.72
C MET A 669 -6.37 9.33 49.99
N ARG A 670 -6.32 9.34 48.65
CA ARG A 670 -7.17 8.46 47.82
C ARG A 670 -6.34 7.34 47.19
N PRO A 671 -6.92 6.15 46.95
CA PRO A 671 -6.28 5.10 46.18
C PRO A 671 -5.84 5.60 44.79
N LYS A 672 -4.63 5.25 44.36
CA LYS A 672 -4.03 5.74 43.11
C LYS A 672 -2.95 4.78 42.59
N ASP A 673 -2.68 4.84 41.28
CA ASP A 673 -1.57 4.12 40.66
C ASP A 673 -0.21 4.68 41.10
N LEU A 674 0.73 3.76 41.36
CA LEU A 674 2.11 4.05 41.78
C LEU A 674 3.10 4.19 40.59
N ILE A 675 2.62 4.09 39.34
CA ILE A 675 3.48 4.11 38.15
C ILE A 675 3.72 5.57 37.71
N GLY A 676 5.00 5.96 37.67
CA GLY A 676 5.42 7.26 37.12
C GLY A 676 4.93 8.48 37.91
N THR A 677 4.35 8.27 39.08
CA THR A 677 3.73 9.30 39.91
C THR A 677 4.70 9.80 40.98
N ARG A 678 4.77 11.13 41.15
CA ARG A 678 5.36 11.79 42.32
C ARG A 678 4.23 12.20 43.28
N PRO A 679 4.48 12.35 44.59
CA PRO A 679 3.51 12.98 45.48
C PRO A 679 3.12 14.36 44.92
N MET A 680 1.82 14.66 44.91
CA MET A 680 1.36 16.01 44.57
C MET A 680 1.91 17.00 45.60
N PRO A 681 2.15 18.28 45.24
CA PRO A 681 2.80 19.24 46.14
C PRO A 681 2.11 19.40 47.50
N ASP A 682 0.77 19.36 47.53
CA ASP A 682 -0.04 19.44 48.73
C ASP A 682 0.09 18.20 49.64
N LEU A 683 0.11 17.00 49.05
CA LEU A 683 0.37 15.75 49.75
C LEU A 683 1.81 15.70 50.26
N ARG A 684 2.76 16.25 49.49
CA ARG A 684 4.15 16.33 49.89
C ARG A 684 4.30 17.18 51.16
N THR A 685 3.68 18.35 51.21
CA THR A 685 3.68 19.21 52.41
C THR A 685 3.13 18.48 53.63
N ARG A 686 2.03 17.74 53.49
CA ARG A 686 1.45 16.97 54.61
C ARG A 686 2.33 15.80 55.08
N ILE A 687 3.03 15.14 54.15
CA ILE A 687 4.03 14.12 54.49
C ILE A 687 5.16 14.76 55.29
N ASP A 688 5.69 15.90 54.85
CA ASP A 688 6.77 16.60 55.55
C ASP A 688 6.33 17.11 56.94
N GLU A 689 5.06 17.52 57.11
CA GLU A 689 4.47 17.90 58.41
C GLU A 689 4.28 16.71 59.36
N THR A 690 3.90 15.54 58.82
CA THR A 690 3.60 14.33 59.61
C THR A 690 4.86 13.52 59.93
N LEU A 691 5.84 13.54 59.01
CA LEU A 691 7.09 12.81 59.05
C LEU A 691 8.25 13.80 58.84
N PRO A 692 8.62 14.57 59.87
CA PRO A 692 9.67 15.58 59.75
C PRO A 692 11.04 14.93 59.46
N ASP A 693 11.96 15.75 58.93
CA ASP A 693 13.38 15.39 58.71
C ASP A 693 13.65 14.29 57.67
N LEU A 694 12.70 14.00 56.77
CA LEU A 694 12.92 13.10 55.65
C LEU A 694 13.77 13.74 54.54
N SER A 695 14.83 13.05 54.11
CA SER A 695 15.50 13.39 52.84
C SER A 695 14.56 13.19 51.63
N GLU A 696 14.86 13.83 50.50
CA GLU A 696 14.09 13.67 49.27
C GLU A 696 13.82 12.20 48.87
N PRO A 697 14.82 11.29 48.88
CA PRO A 697 14.58 9.87 48.60
C PRO A 697 13.76 9.17 49.69
N GLN A 698 13.95 9.49 50.97
CA GLN A 698 13.15 8.89 52.05
C GLN A 698 11.68 9.32 51.98
N ALA A 699 11.40 10.56 51.61
CA ALA A 699 10.02 11.01 51.47
C ALA A 699 9.34 10.48 50.20
N ALA A 700 10.10 10.23 49.12
CA ALA A 700 9.58 9.47 47.98
C ALA A 700 9.23 8.04 48.39
N GLU A 701 10.03 7.41 49.26
CA GLU A 701 9.76 6.08 49.77
C GLU A 701 8.58 6.04 50.74
N ALA A 702 8.52 6.96 51.71
CA ALA A 702 7.38 7.12 52.62
C ALA A 702 6.07 7.32 51.86
N TRP A 703 6.08 8.12 50.79
CA TRP A 703 4.90 8.28 49.93
C TRP A 703 4.46 6.94 49.30
N LYS A 704 5.38 6.12 48.77
CA LYS A 704 5.03 4.81 48.19
C LYS A 704 4.46 3.87 49.25
N VAL A 705 5.05 3.82 50.44
CA VAL A 705 4.58 2.98 51.56
C VAL A 705 3.17 3.40 51.97
N LEU A 706 2.93 4.70 52.20
CA LEU A 706 1.62 5.26 52.55
C LEU A 706 0.58 4.98 51.45
N GLN A 707 0.91 5.24 50.19
CA GLN A 707 -0.01 5.02 49.06
C GLN A 707 -0.28 3.53 48.83
N THR A 708 0.70 2.65 49.09
CA THR A 708 0.51 1.20 49.08
C THR A 708 -0.45 0.78 50.18
N GLY A 709 -0.30 1.30 51.40
CA GLY A 709 -1.23 1.09 52.49
C GLY A 709 -2.67 1.50 52.17
N VAL A 710 -2.85 2.70 51.59
CA VAL A 710 -4.18 3.19 51.14
C VAL A 710 -4.79 2.29 50.06
N ASN A 711 -3.97 1.80 49.12
CA ASN A 711 -4.44 0.84 48.13
C ASN A 711 -4.82 -0.51 48.77
N CYS A 712 -4.02 -1.01 49.72
CA CYS A 712 -4.32 -2.23 50.49
C CYS A 712 -5.62 -2.12 51.29
N GLN A 713 -5.89 -0.97 51.94
CA GLN A 713 -7.16 -0.72 52.63
C GLN A 713 -8.35 -0.82 51.67
N GLU A 714 -8.26 -0.21 50.48
CA GLU A 714 -9.33 -0.30 49.48
C GLU A 714 -9.50 -1.72 48.94
N GLY A 715 -8.39 -2.45 48.71
CA GLY A 715 -8.45 -3.84 48.26
C GLY A 715 -9.05 -4.78 49.29
N LEU A 716 -8.67 -4.65 50.57
CA LEU A 716 -9.25 -5.41 51.68
C LEU A 716 -10.73 -5.10 51.83
N ARG A 717 -11.12 -3.82 51.81
CA ARG A 717 -12.53 -3.40 51.90
C ARG A 717 -13.37 -4.07 50.81
N ARG A 718 -12.89 -4.08 49.57
CA ARG A 718 -13.57 -4.74 48.45
C ARG A 718 -13.61 -6.26 48.61
N LEU A 719 -12.48 -6.88 48.94
CA LEU A 719 -12.39 -8.32 49.12
C LEU A 719 -13.30 -8.82 50.24
N VAL A 720 -13.27 -8.18 51.41
CA VAL A 720 -14.12 -8.53 52.56
C VAL A 720 -15.60 -8.43 52.20
N ALA A 721 -16.01 -7.34 51.54
CA ALA A 721 -17.40 -7.19 51.10
C ALA A 721 -17.84 -8.32 50.16
N ARG A 722 -16.95 -8.77 49.27
CA ARG A 722 -17.22 -9.86 48.32
C ARG A 722 -17.25 -11.23 48.97
N LEU A 723 -16.38 -11.48 49.95
CA LEU A 723 -16.32 -12.74 50.69
C LEU A 723 -17.48 -12.92 51.68
N SER A 724 -17.95 -11.84 52.32
CA SER A 724 -19.10 -11.86 53.24
C SER A 724 -20.44 -11.96 52.51
N GLY A 725 -20.52 -11.39 51.30
CA GLY A 725 -21.57 -11.69 50.33
C GLY A 725 -22.74 -10.71 50.25
#